data_AF-A0A7X2MBV3-F1
#
_entry.id   AF-A0A7X2MBV3-F1
#
_cell.length_a   1.000
_cell.length_b   1.000
_cell.length_c   1.000
_cell.angle_alpha   90.00
_cell.angle_beta   90.00
_cell.angle_gamma   90.00
#
_symmetry.space_group_name_H-M   'P 1'
#
loop_
_entity.id
_entity.type
_entity.pdbx_description
1 polymer ?
#
loop_
_entity_poly.entity_id
_entity_poly.type
_entity_poly.pdbx_seq_one_letter_code
_entity_poly.pdbx_strand_id
1 'polypeptide(L)'
;MNGTGKSTLSTAISLFSQGKPMDDLKPFGSDDEIIPAISIDGDIQGVRVFNEDFVNNMVFKESTVIDNAFDVFIRTTDYEQKRQNLDNRLFRLKVDIDEKQPIIQLKNDIAAFAGKLELNAAGEKIKNNTNYKAIIKKNNVYNIPDRLKKYSPIISDDQICINWIDWKSRGETFDTKGICPYCSDELNAGFAEEKQTFKETYKKSDAQNLKNMLDLFENFHKYIPDDKFDSIIACIKEEKEESAISAILKTFMNEYVHISTQLNKISYFDKNVFKKININDIDKVLEDMKFEKSIFNFFSSDGFYEIVDEVNNSIEELRKEAIDIKVAMGKLQSVLKQTVATSQKDINNFLESAGITYQVGINLDENGQAIATLQCIHNKKLVQVDKIRKHLSWGERNAFSLVLFMFYAISENAKLIVLDDPISSFDTNKKYAIIHRMFSKQSGILPRSFYKKTVLMLTHDFEPIIDFGVVGKLSEEALNSKFIKNNQGILTEKAIDYKQDIKPVVQALAAYIKDDTLGIVHRIAFLRKYYEHNGIENYKEAYDVLSSLIHGRDKCKYVNNSEMPQAEIQKGCTEIKKWIQNFDYDELYRNVYNEEKLAELYFAETNDYLKIQLFRALFEVNPSREIKEEDVLVKFINESYHIENDYAYYLDMVKFETVPEYIVKAIDDYMERTYSNV
;
A
#
# COMPACT_ATOMS: atom_id res chain seq x y z
N MET A 1 5.86 13.28 -27.96
CA MET A 1 6.20 14.59 -27.37
C MET A 1 7.05 15.38 -28.37
N ASN A 2 6.86 16.69 -28.56
CA ASN A 2 7.80 17.52 -29.33
C ASN A 2 8.59 18.41 -28.39
N GLY A 3 9.85 18.05 -28.14
CA GLY A 3 10.78 18.87 -27.36
C GLY A 3 11.61 18.07 -26.34
N THR A 4 12.76 18.64 -25.99
CA THR A 4 13.66 18.14 -24.95
C THR A 4 13.47 19.00 -23.70
N GLY A 5 12.75 18.49 -22.69
CA GLY A 5 12.40 19.28 -21.50
C GLY A 5 12.21 18.43 -20.23
N LYS A 6 11.78 19.09 -19.14
CA LYS A 6 11.66 18.48 -17.80
C LYS A 6 10.80 17.21 -17.79
N SER A 7 9.61 17.29 -18.37
CA SER A 7 8.67 16.16 -18.45
C SER A 7 9.19 15.02 -19.33
N THR A 8 9.91 15.34 -20.41
CA THR A 8 10.54 14.33 -21.28
C THR A 8 11.61 13.55 -20.50
N LEU A 9 12.46 14.26 -19.75
CA LEU A 9 13.49 13.65 -18.91
C LEU A 9 12.88 12.79 -17.80
N SER A 10 11.88 13.32 -17.07
CA SER A 10 11.22 12.60 -15.98
C SER A 10 10.55 11.30 -16.49
N THR A 11 9.91 11.37 -17.65
CA THR A 11 9.26 10.22 -18.30
C THR A 11 10.29 9.20 -18.76
N ALA A 12 11.39 9.63 -19.38
CA ALA A 12 12.47 8.74 -19.82
C ALA A 12 13.11 7.97 -18.65
N ILE A 13 13.40 8.65 -17.53
CA ILE A 13 13.93 8.01 -16.31
C ILE A 13 12.91 6.98 -15.76
N SER A 14 11.63 7.34 -15.76
CA SER A 14 10.55 6.46 -15.30
C SER A 14 10.45 5.18 -16.15
N LEU A 15 10.39 5.32 -17.47
CA LEU A 15 10.29 4.21 -18.42
C LEU A 15 11.52 3.30 -18.34
N PHE A 16 12.72 3.89 -18.25
CA PHE A 16 13.97 3.14 -18.10
C PHE A 16 13.95 2.27 -16.84
N SER A 17 13.56 2.86 -15.70
CA SER A 17 13.51 2.13 -14.42
C SER A 17 12.48 1.00 -14.38
N GLN A 18 11.51 1.01 -15.29
CA GLN A 18 10.46 0.01 -15.42
C GLN A 18 10.76 -1.03 -16.52
N GLY A 19 11.86 -0.85 -17.28
CA GLY A 19 12.16 -1.68 -18.45
C GLY A 19 11.11 -1.57 -19.57
N LYS A 20 10.42 -0.42 -19.65
CA LYS A 20 9.40 -0.16 -20.68
C LYS A 20 10.02 0.47 -21.93
N PRO A 21 9.41 0.27 -23.12
CA PRO A 21 9.88 0.91 -24.35
C PRO A 21 9.69 2.43 -24.27
N MET A 22 10.50 3.16 -25.06
CA MET A 22 10.51 4.63 -25.10
C MET A 22 9.60 5.21 -26.20
N ASP A 23 8.69 4.40 -26.74
CA ASP A 23 7.86 4.75 -27.90
C ASP A 23 7.06 6.04 -27.68
N ASP A 24 6.58 6.27 -26.45
CA ASP A 24 5.82 7.47 -26.05
C ASP A 24 6.64 8.77 -26.15
N LEU A 25 7.97 8.66 -26.15
CA LEU A 25 8.91 9.79 -26.28
C LEU A 25 9.25 10.12 -27.73
N LYS A 26 8.73 9.36 -28.71
CA LYS A 26 8.97 9.65 -30.12
C LYS A 26 8.50 11.07 -30.48
N PRO A 27 9.33 11.86 -31.18
CA PRO A 27 8.91 13.16 -31.68
C PRO A 27 7.74 13.03 -32.65
N PHE A 28 6.72 13.87 -32.49
CA PHE A 28 5.57 13.92 -33.38
C PHE A 28 6.02 14.40 -34.77
N GLY A 29 5.65 13.64 -35.81
CA GLY A 29 6.05 13.89 -37.20
C GLY A 29 7.44 13.37 -37.57
N SER A 30 8.11 12.62 -36.69
CA SER A 30 9.37 11.93 -37.02
C SER A 30 9.12 10.60 -37.75
N ASP A 31 10.04 10.24 -38.64
CA ASP A 31 10.03 8.98 -39.37
C ASP A 31 10.00 7.76 -38.43
N ASP A 32 9.48 6.63 -38.90
CA ASP A 32 9.42 5.37 -38.14
C ASP A 32 10.77 4.79 -37.74
N GLU A 33 11.85 5.29 -38.33
CA GLU A 33 13.22 4.89 -38.03
C GLU A 33 13.83 5.63 -36.81
N ILE A 34 13.22 6.72 -36.34
CA ILE A 34 13.73 7.45 -35.17
C ILE A 34 13.29 6.74 -33.89
N ILE A 35 14.24 6.09 -33.23
CA ILE A 35 14.04 5.33 -32.00
C ILE A 35 14.63 6.11 -30.81
N PRO A 36 13.82 6.60 -29.86
CA PRO A 36 14.32 7.26 -28.67
C PRO A 36 15.12 6.29 -27.79
N ALA A 37 16.24 6.76 -27.24
CA ALA A 37 17.08 6.00 -26.34
C ALA A 37 17.53 6.85 -25.15
N ILE A 38 17.77 6.18 -24.03
CA ILE A 38 18.36 6.78 -22.83
C ILE A 38 19.47 5.87 -22.32
N SER A 39 20.60 6.46 -21.93
CA SER A 39 21.70 5.78 -21.26
C SER A 39 21.84 6.38 -19.86
N ILE A 40 21.82 5.52 -18.85
CA ILE A 40 22.00 5.91 -17.45
C ILE A 40 23.10 5.03 -16.87
N ASP A 41 24.09 5.66 -16.25
CA ASP A 41 25.14 4.95 -15.54
C ASP A 41 24.59 4.38 -14.23
N GLY A 42 24.45 3.05 -14.17
CA GLY A 42 24.00 2.33 -12.98
C GLY A 42 22.55 1.82 -13.04
N ASP A 43 22.19 1.00 -12.06
CA ASP A 43 20.86 0.40 -11.94
C ASP A 43 19.92 1.31 -11.12
N ILE A 44 19.05 2.06 -11.81
CA ILE A 44 18.03 2.89 -11.17
C ILE A 44 16.71 2.12 -11.17
N GLN A 45 16.33 1.58 -10.00
CA GLN A 45 15.06 0.89 -9.78
C GLN A 45 14.19 1.62 -8.76
N GLY A 46 12.88 1.39 -8.79
CA GLY A 46 11.97 1.95 -7.80
C GLY A 46 11.85 3.46 -7.91
N VAL A 47 11.81 3.99 -9.14
CA VAL A 47 11.54 5.41 -9.40
C VAL A 47 10.07 5.69 -9.19
N ARG A 48 9.76 6.82 -8.54
CA ARG A 48 8.40 7.38 -8.49
C ARG A 48 8.45 8.82 -8.98
N VAL A 49 7.55 9.15 -9.90
CA VAL A 49 7.50 10.47 -10.54
C VAL A 49 6.21 11.18 -10.13
N PHE A 50 6.34 12.42 -9.68
CA PHE A 50 5.23 13.35 -9.55
C PHE A 50 5.08 14.12 -10.86
N ASN A 51 4.00 13.89 -11.59
CA ASN A 51 3.63 14.55 -12.83
C ASN A 51 2.09 14.62 -12.97
N GLU A 52 1.59 15.15 -14.08
CA GLU A 52 0.14 15.21 -14.35
C GLU A 52 -0.52 13.83 -14.36
N ASP A 53 0.16 12.78 -14.82
CA ASP A 53 -0.40 11.42 -14.83
C ASP A 53 -0.69 10.91 -13.42
N PHE A 54 0.20 11.18 -12.46
CA PHE A 54 -0.06 10.84 -11.06
C PHE A 54 -1.30 11.57 -10.54
N VAL A 55 -1.40 12.88 -10.78
CA VAL A 55 -2.54 13.71 -10.38
C VAL A 55 -3.85 13.20 -11.00
N ASN A 56 -3.79 12.77 -12.27
CA ASN A 56 -4.96 12.35 -13.02
C ASN A 56 -5.37 10.90 -12.75
N ASN A 57 -4.45 10.02 -12.37
CA ASN A 57 -4.72 8.58 -12.31
C ASN A 57 -4.63 7.96 -10.91
N MET A 58 -4.02 8.63 -9.92
CA MET A 58 -3.84 8.06 -8.57
C MET A 58 -4.67 8.77 -7.50
N VAL A 59 -5.03 10.04 -7.71
CA VAL A 59 -5.68 10.87 -6.70
C VAL A 59 -7.01 11.44 -7.18
N PHE A 60 -7.89 11.71 -6.21
CA PHE A 60 -9.20 12.33 -6.41
C PHE A 60 -10.09 11.59 -7.41
N LYS A 61 -10.22 10.26 -7.25
CA LYS A 61 -11.17 9.45 -8.01
C LYS A 61 -12.54 9.50 -7.33
N GLU A 62 -13.43 10.29 -7.91
CA GLU A 62 -14.77 10.53 -7.38
C GLU A 62 -14.76 11.07 -5.94
N SER A 63 -15.07 10.21 -4.95
CA SER A 63 -15.11 10.50 -3.52
C SER A 63 -13.86 10.02 -2.76
N THR A 64 -12.93 9.35 -3.44
CA THR A 64 -11.71 8.81 -2.85
C THR A 64 -10.52 9.75 -3.10
N VAL A 65 -9.78 10.05 -2.04
CA VAL A 65 -8.62 10.96 -2.06
C VAL A 65 -7.44 10.36 -2.81
N ILE A 66 -7.12 9.10 -2.55
CA ILE A 66 -6.03 8.35 -3.19
C ILE A 66 -6.40 6.87 -3.26
N ASP A 67 -6.01 6.22 -4.34
CA ASP A 67 -6.12 4.77 -4.47
C ASP A 67 -5.24 4.05 -3.45
N ASN A 68 -5.67 2.85 -3.04
CA ASN A 68 -4.91 1.99 -2.13
C ASN A 68 -4.47 2.70 -0.82
N ALA A 69 -5.39 3.46 -0.23
CA ALA A 69 -5.16 4.23 0.99
C ALA A 69 -4.63 3.38 2.16
N PHE A 70 -4.90 2.07 2.17
CA PHE A 70 -4.36 1.16 3.17
C PHE A 70 -2.84 1.06 3.06
N ASP A 71 -2.32 0.73 1.88
CA ASP A 71 -0.87 0.62 1.67
C ASP A 71 -0.19 1.98 1.84
N VAL A 72 -0.83 3.04 1.37
CA VAL A 72 -0.28 4.39 1.48
C VAL A 72 -0.22 4.85 2.93
N PHE A 73 -1.32 4.79 3.71
CA PHE A 73 -1.37 5.43 5.03
C PHE A 73 -1.17 4.48 6.20
N ILE A 74 -1.51 3.20 6.07
CA ILE A 74 -1.65 2.28 7.21
C ILE A 74 -0.57 1.20 7.21
N ARG A 75 -0.20 0.66 6.05
CA ARG A 75 0.78 -0.42 5.95
C ARG A 75 2.15 0.07 6.36
N THR A 76 2.63 -0.48 7.46
CA THR A 76 3.92 -0.19 8.07
C THR A 76 4.59 -1.50 8.43
N THR A 77 5.91 -1.50 8.58
CA THR A 77 6.65 -2.70 9.01
C THR A 77 6.15 -3.21 10.37
N ASP A 78 5.77 -2.31 11.29
CA ASP A 78 5.19 -2.68 12.59
C ASP A 78 3.82 -3.36 12.46
N TYR A 79 2.96 -2.85 11.56
CA TYR A 79 1.70 -3.50 11.23
C TYR A 79 1.93 -4.91 10.64
N GLU A 80 2.83 -5.03 9.65
CA GLU A 80 3.12 -6.31 9.00
C GLU A 80 3.67 -7.35 9.98
N GLN A 81 4.61 -6.95 10.86
CA GLN A 81 5.15 -7.84 11.88
C GLN A 81 4.09 -8.32 12.87
N LYS A 82 3.20 -7.44 13.32
CA LYS A 82 2.09 -7.80 14.22
C LYS A 82 1.05 -8.67 13.51
N ARG A 83 0.77 -8.39 12.23
CA ARG A 83 -0.14 -9.22 11.42
C ARG A 83 0.42 -10.62 11.22
N GLN A 84 1.70 -10.73 10.86
CA GLN A 84 2.38 -12.01 10.70
C GLN A 84 2.46 -12.79 12.02
N ASN A 85 2.71 -12.12 13.15
CA ASN A 85 2.65 -12.76 14.47
C ASN A 85 1.27 -13.36 14.75
N LEU A 86 0.20 -12.60 14.48
CA LEU A 86 -1.17 -13.08 14.63
C LEU A 86 -1.47 -14.27 13.71
N ASP A 87 -1.12 -14.17 12.43
CA ASP A 87 -1.36 -15.24 11.44
C ASP A 87 -0.61 -16.53 11.81
N ASN A 88 0.63 -16.43 12.32
CA ASN A 88 1.41 -17.57 12.82
C ASN A 88 0.76 -18.24 14.03
N ARG A 89 0.20 -17.46 14.96
CA ARG A 89 -0.53 -17.99 16.13
C ARG A 89 -1.83 -18.66 15.71
N LEU A 90 -2.60 -18.02 14.82
CA LEU A 90 -3.82 -18.59 14.25
C LEU A 90 -3.55 -19.91 13.51
N PHE A 91 -2.42 -20.03 12.81
CA PHE A 91 -2.03 -21.28 12.14
C PHE A 91 -1.79 -22.43 13.12
N ARG A 92 -1.29 -22.13 14.32
CA ARG A 92 -1.02 -23.12 15.37
C ARG A 92 -2.26 -23.48 16.20
N LEU A 93 -3.38 -22.78 16.01
CA LEU A 93 -4.59 -23.03 16.79
C LEU A 93 -5.38 -24.25 16.29
N LYS A 94 -4.89 -25.43 16.67
CA LYS A 94 -5.58 -26.71 16.51
C LYS A 94 -5.44 -27.48 17.83
N VAL A 95 -6.46 -28.26 18.20
CA VAL A 95 -6.34 -29.16 19.34
C VAL A 95 -5.53 -30.39 18.91
N ASP A 96 -4.35 -30.55 19.53
CA ASP A 96 -3.37 -31.58 19.16
C ASP A 96 -3.66 -32.94 19.82
N ILE A 97 -4.87 -33.43 19.62
CA ILE A 97 -5.32 -34.73 20.16
C ILE A 97 -5.18 -35.87 19.13
N ASP A 98 -4.89 -35.53 17.87
CA ASP A 98 -4.80 -36.50 16.77
C ASP A 98 -3.47 -37.25 16.72
N GLU A 99 -2.52 -36.93 17.60
CA GLU A 99 -1.20 -37.58 17.67
C GLU A 99 -1.09 -38.64 18.79
N LYS A 100 -2.03 -38.64 19.74
CA LYS A 100 -1.97 -39.48 20.95
C LYS A 100 -2.72 -40.80 20.76
N GLN A 101 -1.98 -41.91 20.75
CA GLN A 101 -2.52 -43.26 20.47
C GLN A 101 -3.76 -43.66 21.29
N PRO A 102 -3.83 -43.42 22.62
CA PRO A 102 -5.02 -43.76 23.41
C PRO A 102 -6.29 -43.01 22.95
N ILE A 103 -6.14 -41.75 22.52
CA ILE A 103 -7.24 -40.91 22.03
C ILE A 103 -7.67 -41.35 20.63
N ILE A 104 -6.70 -41.63 19.75
CA ILE A 104 -6.97 -42.17 18.40
C ILE A 104 -7.75 -43.48 18.51
N GLN A 105 -7.35 -44.36 19.42
CA GLN A 105 -8.04 -45.61 19.65
C GLN A 105 -9.47 -45.39 20.15
N LEU A 106 -9.70 -44.49 21.11
CA LEU A 106 -11.05 -44.14 21.57
C LEU A 106 -11.91 -43.59 20.42
N LYS A 107 -11.36 -42.70 19.58
CA LYS A 107 -12.06 -42.19 18.38
C LYS A 107 -12.47 -43.33 17.44
N ASN A 108 -11.57 -44.29 17.20
CA ASN A 108 -11.85 -45.44 16.34
C ASN A 108 -12.93 -46.34 16.93
N ASP A 109 -12.90 -46.60 18.24
CA ASP A 109 -13.90 -47.44 18.91
C ASP A 109 -15.27 -46.77 18.92
N ILE A 110 -15.33 -45.45 19.17
CA ILE A 110 -16.55 -44.64 19.03
C ILE A 110 -17.08 -44.68 17.59
N ALA A 111 -16.21 -44.50 16.59
CA ALA A 111 -16.60 -44.52 15.18
C ALA A 111 -17.11 -45.91 14.74
N ALA A 112 -16.52 -47.00 15.23
CA ALA A 112 -16.97 -48.36 14.95
C ALA A 112 -18.37 -48.66 15.52
N PHE A 113 -18.70 -48.03 16.66
CA PHE A 113 -20.01 -48.15 17.31
C PHE A 113 -21.09 -47.21 16.72
N ALA A 114 -20.70 -46.23 15.90
CA ALA A 114 -21.62 -45.26 15.34
C ALA A 114 -22.75 -45.91 14.53
N GLY A 115 -24.00 -45.51 14.82
CA GLY A 115 -25.20 -46.03 14.17
C GLY A 115 -25.62 -47.45 14.59
N LYS A 116 -24.89 -48.11 15.50
CA LYS A 116 -25.21 -49.48 15.96
C LYS A 116 -26.31 -49.48 17.01
N LEU A 117 -26.17 -48.65 18.03
CA LEU A 117 -27.24 -48.25 18.94
C LEU A 117 -27.38 -46.73 18.88
N GLU A 118 -28.62 -46.25 18.95
CA GLU A 118 -28.94 -44.84 18.85
C GLU A 118 -30.06 -44.50 19.81
N LEU A 119 -30.11 -43.26 20.29
CA LEU A 119 -31.29 -42.74 20.97
C LEU A 119 -32.31 -42.27 19.92
N ASN A 120 -33.58 -42.20 20.31
CA ASN A 120 -34.61 -41.55 19.49
C ASN A 120 -34.34 -40.03 19.40
N ALA A 121 -35.05 -39.33 18.50
CA ALA A 121 -34.85 -37.89 18.30
C ALA A 121 -35.05 -37.04 19.57
N ALA A 122 -35.86 -37.53 20.52
CA ALA A 122 -36.11 -36.88 21.80
C ALA A 122 -35.05 -37.18 22.88
N GLY A 123 -34.12 -38.13 22.65
CA GLY A 123 -33.14 -38.58 23.65
C GLY A 123 -33.72 -39.39 24.82
N GLU A 124 -35.02 -39.67 24.80
CA GLU A 124 -35.72 -40.29 25.94
C GLU A 124 -35.61 -41.81 25.97
N LYS A 125 -35.46 -42.46 24.80
CA LYS A 125 -35.46 -43.93 24.67
C LYS A 125 -34.45 -44.37 23.62
N ILE A 126 -33.97 -45.60 23.74
CA ILE A 126 -33.18 -46.25 22.69
C ILE A 126 -34.07 -46.45 21.47
N LYS A 127 -33.56 -46.09 20.29
CA LYS A 127 -34.22 -46.27 19.00
C LYS A 127 -34.40 -47.76 18.75
N ASN A 128 -35.61 -48.14 18.35
CA ASN A 128 -35.99 -49.53 18.15
C ASN A 128 -35.44 -50.11 16.82
N ASN A 129 -34.11 -50.19 16.70
CA ASN A 129 -33.38 -50.71 15.54
C ASN A 129 -33.17 -52.24 15.63
N THR A 130 -32.61 -52.84 14.59
CA THR A 130 -32.39 -54.30 14.51
C THR A 130 -31.45 -54.83 15.59
N ASN A 131 -30.49 -54.03 16.05
CA ASN A 131 -29.55 -54.44 17.10
C ASN A 131 -30.23 -54.42 18.47
N TYR A 132 -30.93 -53.34 18.81
CA TYR A 132 -31.68 -53.23 20.06
C TYR A 132 -32.76 -54.32 20.17
N LYS A 133 -33.51 -54.58 19.08
CA LYS A 133 -34.48 -55.69 19.02
C LYS A 133 -33.87 -57.06 19.29
N ALA A 134 -32.64 -57.28 18.83
CA ALA A 134 -31.94 -58.53 19.06
C ALA A 134 -31.51 -58.67 20.53
N ILE A 135 -31.10 -57.57 21.18
CA ILE A 135 -30.70 -57.55 22.60
C ILE A 135 -31.89 -57.79 23.53
N ILE A 136 -33.03 -57.10 23.34
CA ILE A 136 -34.21 -57.24 24.23
C ILE A 136 -34.95 -58.57 24.07
N LYS A 137 -34.53 -59.42 23.12
CA LYS A 137 -35.19 -60.69 22.87
C LYS A 137 -34.88 -61.66 23.99
N LYS A 138 -35.93 -62.04 24.73
CA LYS A 138 -35.86 -62.91 25.91
C LYS A 138 -35.06 -64.20 25.68
N ASN A 139 -35.29 -64.87 24.54
CA ASN A 139 -34.56 -66.06 24.13
C ASN A 139 -33.65 -65.73 22.95
N ASN A 140 -32.37 -66.09 23.04
CA ASN A 140 -31.36 -65.79 22.02
C ASN A 140 -30.24 -66.86 22.01
N VAL A 141 -29.11 -66.58 21.35
CA VAL A 141 -27.99 -67.53 21.23
C VAL A 141 -27.20 -67.73 22.54
N TYR A 142 -27.35 -66.81 23.49
CA TYR A 142 -26.75 -66.88 24.82
C TYR A 142 -27.78 -67.30 25.89
N ASN A 143 -29.06 -66.95 25.72
CA ASN A 143 -30.17 -67.48 26.53
C ASN A 143 -31.01 -68.50 25.76
N ILE A 144 -30.57 -69.77 25.79
CA ILE A 144 -31.15 -70.87 25.00
C ILE A 144 -32.42 -71.42 25.69
N PRO A 145 -33.59 -71.46 25.01
CA PRO A 145 -34.81 -72.07 25.56
C PRO A 145 -34.60 -73.52 25.98
N ASP A 146 -35.29 -73.97 27.04
CA ASP A 146 -35.18 -75.35 27.54
C ASP A 146 -35.33 -76.42 26.45
N ARG A 147 -36.26 -76.23 25.52
CA ARG A 147 -36.52 -77.14 24.38
C ARG A 147 -35.36 -77.22 23.39
N LEU A 148 -34.49 -76.21 23.34
CA LEU A 148 -33.35 -76.11 22.42
C LEU A 148 -32.00 -76.36 23.13
N LYS A 149 -31.97 -76.60 24.45
CA LYS A 149 -30.74 -76.86 25.22
C LYS A 149 -29.91 -78.03 24.71
N LYS A 150 -30.51 -79.01 24.04
CA LYS A 150 -29.75 -80.10 23.40
C LYS A 150 -28.79 -79.62 22.29
N TYR A 151 -29.03 -78.42 21.75
CA TYR A 151 -28.21 -77.79 20.73
C TYR A 151 -27.14 -76.85 21.32
N SER A 152 -27.03 -76.71 22.65
CA SER A 152 -26.05 -75.83 23.28
C SER A 152 -24.61 -76.02 22.78
N PRO A 153 -24.08 -77.25 22.56
CA PRO A 153 -22.72 -77.41 22.03
C PRO A 153 -22.50 -76.77 20.65
N ILE A 154 -23.55 -76.62 19.85
CA ILE A 154 -23.49 -76.02 18.51
C ILE A 154 -23.80 -74.52 18.57
N ILE A 155 -24.74 -74.12 19.42
CA ILE A 155 -25.16 -72.72 19.58
C ILE A 155 -24.07 -71.90 20.30
N SER A 156 -23.34 -72.51 21.24
CA SER A 156 -22.22 -71.87 21.95
C SER A 156 -20.89 -71.90 21.18
N ASP A 157 -20.83 -72.56 20.02
CA ASP A 157 -19.64 -72.53 19.15
C ASP A 157 -19.71 -71.32 18.22
N ASP A 158 -18.84 -70.34 18.47
CA ASP A 158 -18.81 -69.08 17.73
C ASP A 158 -18.47 -69.22 16.23
N GLN A 159 -17.84 -70.31 15.82
CA GLN A 159 -17.48 -70.57 14.42
C GLN A 159 -18.62 -71.23 13.66
N ILE A 160 -19.43 -72.04 14.36
CA ILE A 160 -20.47 -72.87 13.75
C ILE A 160 -21.86 -72.23 13.89
N CYS A 161 -22.16 -71.58 15.01
CA CYS A 161 -23.49 -71.14 15.44
C CYS A 161 -24.26 -70.39 14.34
N ILE A 162 -23.70 -69.33 13.76
CA ILE A 162 -24.41 -68.49 12.78
C ILE A 162 -24.74 -69.26 11.49
N ASN A 163 -23.77 -70.01 10.98
CA ASN A 163 -23.94 -70.82 9.77
C ASN A 163 -24.91 -71.99 10.01
N TRP A 164 -24.85 -72.57 11.21
CA TRP A 164 -25.76 -73.63 11.62
C TRP A 164 -27.19 -73.12 11.80
N ILE A 165 -27.40 -71.93 12.38
CA ILE A 165 -28.72 -71.31 12.47
C ILE A 165 -29.31 -71.10 11.07
N ASP A 166 -28.53 -70.56 10.13
CA ASP A 166 -28.95 -70.38 8.73
C ASP A 166 -29.31 -71.73 8.07
N TRP A 167 -28.46 -72.74 8.24
CA TRP A 167 -28.69 -74.08 7.72
C TRP A 167 -29.96 -74.72 8.31
N LYS A 168 -30.13 -74.69 9.63
CA LYS A 168 -31.28 -75.28 10.32
C LYS A 168 -32.58 -74.57 9.98
N SER A 169 -32.55 -73.25 9.84
CA SER A 169 -33.71 -72.45 9.37
C SER A 169 -34.11 -72.81 7.93
N ARG A 170 -33.15 -73.03 7.02
CA ARG A 170 -33.44 -73.47 5.64
C ARG A 170 -33.90 -74.93 5.56
N GLY A 171 -33.40 -75.75 6.49
CA GLY A 171 -33.74 -77.15 6.67
C GLY A 171 -35.24 -77.44 6.77
N GLU A 172 -36.02 -76.47 7.26
CA GLU A 172 -37.50 -76.52 7.35
C GLU A 172 -38.18 -76.87 6.02
N THR A 173 -37.58 -76.49 4.88
CA THR A 173 -38.19 -76.78 3.57
C THR A 173 -38.13 -78.26 3.19
N PHE A 174 -37.30 -79.06 3.90
CA PHE A 174 -36.99 -80.45 3.54
C PHE A 174 -37.60 -81.49 4.50
N ASP A 175 -38.27 -81.08 5.58
CA ASP A 175 -38.81 -81.98 6.61
C ASP A 175 -40.30 -82.38 6.43
N THR A 176 -40.84 -82.17 5.22
CA THR A 176 -42.27 -82.36 4.87
C THR A 176 -42.78 -83.80 4.85
N LYS A 177 -41.88 -84.79 4.94
CA LYS A 177 -42.20 -86.23 4.82
C LYS A 177 -42.09 -87.01 6.14
N GLY A 178 -41.95 -86.33 7.28
CA GLY A 178 -41.84 -87.00 8.58
C GLY A 178 -40.50 -87.71 8.82
N ILE A 179 -39.51 -87.49 7.93
CA ILE A 179 -38.20 -88.14 7.92
C ILE A 179 -37.12 -87.05 7.93
N CYS A 180 -36.03 -87.26 8.67
CA CYS A 180 -34.88 -86.36 8.72
C CYS A 180 -34.15 -86.33 7.36
N PRO A 181 -33.98 -85.15 6.72
CA PRO A 181 -33.33 -85.06 5.41
C PRO A 181 -31.81 -85.32 5.42
N TYR A 182 -31.21 -85.48 6.61
CA TYR A 182 -29.77 -85.73 6.76
C TYR A 182 -29.45 -87.22 6.98
N CYS A 183 -30.17 -87.90 7.87
CA CYS A 183 -29.89 -89.29 8.25
C CYS A 183 -30.99 -90.30 7.82
N SER A 184 -32.10 -89.83 7.26
CA SER A 184 -33.26 -90.66 6.86
C SER A 184 -34.00 -91.37 8.01
N ASP A 185 -33.76 -90.99 9.26
CA ASP A 185 -34.52 -91.49 10.42
C ASP A 185 -35.88 -90.78 10.57
N GLU A 186 -36.86 -91.44 11.20
CA GLU A 186 -38.15 -90.84 11.55
C GLU A 186 -37.98 -89.65 12.52
N LEU A 187 -38.75 -88.58 12.32
CA LEU A 187 -38.70 -87.40 13.17
C LEU A 187 -39.39 -87.67 14.53
N ASN A 188 -38.69 -87.33 15.62
CA ASN A 188 -39.19 -87.51 16.98
C ASN A 188 -40.53 -86.79 17.22
N ALA A 189 -41.36 -87.33 18.12
CA ALA A 189 -42.70 -86.81 18.45
C ALA A 189 -42.75 -85.33 18.92
N GLY A 190 -41.63 -84.77 19.41
CA GLY A 190 -41.49 -83.36 19.80
C GLY A 190 -40.92 -82.42 18.73
N PHE A 191 -40.58 -82.92 17.54
CA PHE A 191 -39.84 -82.18 16.52
C PHE A 191 -40.60 -80.95 15.98
N ALA A 192 -41.93 -81.05 15.78
CA ALA A 192 -42.73 -79.94 15.28
C ALA A 192 -42.73 -78.74 16.24
N GLU A 193 -42.88 -79.02 17.53
CA GLU A 193 -42.85 -78.01 18.59
C GLU A 193 -41.44 -77.41 18.78
N GLU A 194 -40.41 -78.24 18.67
CA GLU A 194 -39.01 -77.82 18.70
C GLU A 194 -38.66 -76.91 17.52
N LYS A 195 -39.10 -77.28 16.31
CA LYS A 195 -38.97 -76.48 15.09
C LYS A 195 -39.65 -75.13 15.21
N GLN A 196 -40.88 -75.10 15.74
CA GLN A 196 -41.60 -73.85 15.98
C GLN A 196 -40.84 -72.96 16.98
N THR A 197 -40.39 -73.56 18.09
CA THR A 197 -39.58 -72.86 19.11
C THR A 197 -38.28 -72.30 18.50
N PHE A 198 -37.61 -73.07 17.64
CA PHE A 198 -36.41 -72.65 16.93
C PHE A 198 -36.67 -71.45 16.00
N LYS A 199 -37.75 -71.49 15.22
CA LYS A 199 -38.13 -70.44 14.27
C LYS A 199 -38.50 -69.12 14.95
N GLU A 200 -39.18 -69.20 16.09
CA GLU A 200 -39.51 -68.03 16.90
C GLU A 200 -38.28 -67.45 17.60
N THR A 201 -37.36 -68.32 18.04
CA THR A 201 -36.17 -67.93 18.81
C THR A 201 -35.02 -67.43 17.95
N TYR A 202 -34.71 -68.08 16.83
CA TYR A 202 -33.50 -67.81 16.07
C TYR A 202 -33.76 -67.23 14.67
N LYS A 203 -33.07 -66.12 14.38
CA LYS A 203 -32.89 -65.57 13.03
C LYS A 203 -31.40 -65.32 12.82
N LYS A 204 -30.89 -65.63 11.63
CA LYS A 204 -29.47 -65.40 11.28
C LYS A 204 -29.04 -63.95 11.56
N SER A 205 -29.86 -62.98 11.16
CA SER A 205 -29.60 -61.56 11.39
C SER A 205 -29.49 -61.20 12.87
N ASP A 206 -30.36 -61.76 13.71
CA ASP A 206 -30.41 -61.44 15.14
C ASP A 206 -29.18 -62.02 15.85
N ALA A 207 -28.80 -63.25 15.54
CA ALA A 207 -27.58 -63.90 16.05
C ALA A 207 -26.31 -63.14 15.63
N GLN A 208 -26.22 -62.75 14.35
CA GLN A 208 -25.10 -61.95 13.84
C GLN A 208 -25.03 -60.57 14.50
N ASN A 209 -26.18 -59.89 14.66
CA ASN A 209 -26.26 -58.60 15.32
C ASN A 209 -25.81 -58.69 16.78
N LEU A 210 -26.23 -59.71 17.52
CA LEU A 210 -25.82 -59.93 18.91
C LEU A 210 -24.31 -60.18 19.03
N LYS A 211 -23.75 -61.03 18.18
CA LYS A 211 -22.30 -61.29 18.16
C LYS A 211 -21.52 -60.01 17.85
N ASN A 212 -21.90 -59.31 16.78
CA ASN A 212 -21.28 -58.04 16.41
C ASN A 212 -21.39 -56.99 17.53
N MET A 213 -22.52 -56.93 18.24
CA MET A 213 -22.70 -56.01 19.36
C MET A 213 -21.80 -56.36 20.55
N LEU A 214 -21.63 -57.65 20.86
CA LEU A 214 -20.68 -58.08 21.89
C LEU A 214 -19.24 -57.73 21.52
N ASP A 215 -18.82 -58.03 20.29
CA ASP A 215 -17.48 -57.67 19.80
C ASP A 215 -17.23 -56.15 19.91
N LEU A 216 -18.26 -55.35 19.59
CA LEU A 216 -18.20 -53.90 19.71
C LEU A 216 -18.19 -53.41 21.17
N PHE A 217 -18.93 -54.05 22.08
CA PHE A 217 -18.86 -53.72 23.50
C PHE A 217 -17.49 -54.06 24.09
N GLU A 218 -16.90 -55.19 23.69
CA GLU A 218 -15.57 -55.61 24.14
C GLU A 218 -14.49 -54.56 23.84
N ASN A 219 -14.60 -53.85 22.71
CA ASN A 219 -13.70 -52.72 22.41
C ASN A 219 -13.75 -51.62 23.48
N PHE A 220 -14.86 -51.45 24.19
CA PHE A 220 -15.01 -50.48 25.26
C PHE A 220 -14.60 -51.00 26.65
N HIS A 221 -14.31 -52.29 26.81
CA HIS A 221 -14.00 -52.89 28.11
C HIS A 221 -12.84 -52.17 28.81
N LYS A 222 -11.77 -51.84 28.08
CA LYS A 222 -10.63 -51.05 28.60
C LYS A 222 -10.99 -49.64 29.14
N TYR A 223 -12.19 -49.13 28.85
CA TYR A 223 -12.66 -47.82 29.31
C TYR A 223 -13.67 -47.93 30.47
N ILE A 224 -14.17 -49.13 30.76
CA ILE A 224 -15.29 -49.40 31.66
C ILE A 224 -14.83 -50.37 32.76
N PRO A 225 -15.09 -50.10 34.06
CA PRO A 225 -14.79 -51.06 35.13
C PRO A 225 -15.52 -52.40 34.95
N ASP A 226 -14.88 -53.50 35.35
CA ASP A 226 -15.37 -54.88 35.16
C ASP A 226 -16.84 -55.07 35.60
N ASP A 227 -17.23 -54.55 36.76
CA ASP A 227 -18.60 -54.69 37.30
C ASP A 227 -19.66 -54.01 36.41
N LYS A 228 -19.31 -52.86 35.84
CA LYS A 228 -20.20 -52.11 34.93
C LYS A 228 -20.20 -52.75 33.55
N PHE A 229 -19.06 -53.23 33.09
CA PHE A 229 -18.95 -53.95 31.83
C PHE A 229 -19.78 -55.24 31.84
N ASP A 230 -19.66 -56.03 32.90
CA ASP A 230 -20.47 -57.21 33.14
C ASP A 230 -21.97 -56.89 33.11
N SER A 231 -22.39 -55.74 33.64
CA SER A 231 -23.79 -55.31 33.59
C SER A 231 -24.32 -55.09 32.17
N ILE A 232 -23.47 -54.59 31.25
CA ILE A 232 -23.78 -54.42 29.82
C ILE A 232 -23.83 -55.79 29.13
N ILE A 233 -22.83 -56.64 29.36
CA ILE A 233 -22.77 -57.97 28.76
C ILE A 233 -23.93 -58.84 29.21
N ALA A 234 -24.34 -58.72 30.48
CA ALA A 234 -25.50 -59.40 31.03
C ALA A 234 -26.83 -58.94 30.39
N CYS A 235 -26.92 -57.75 29.79
CA CYS A 235 -28.08 -57.38 28.97
C CYS A 235 -28.24 -58.25 27.72
N ILE A 236 -27.17 -58.91 27.27
CA ILE A 236 -27.16 -59.79 26.10
C ILE A 236 -27.19 -61.27 26.51
N LYS A 237 -26.40 -61.64 27.53
CA LYS A 237 -26.16 -63.04 27.89
C LYS A 237 -27.12 -63.62 28.93
N GLU A 238 -27.81 -62.79 29.71
CA GLU A 238 -28.70 -63.23 30.78
C GLU A 238 -30.17 -62.90 30.49
N GLU A 239 -31.09 -63.64 31.13
CA GLU A 239 -32.51 -63.31 31.12
C GLU A 239 -32.78 -62.09 31.99
N LYS A 240 -33.10 -60.95 31.36
CA LYS A 240 -33.47 -59.70 32.04
C LYS A 240 -34.75 -59.11 31.46
N GLU A 241 -35.47 -58.38 32.30
CA GLU A 241 -36.63 -57.59 31.88
C GLU A 241 -36.22 -56.48 30.90
N GLU A 242 -37.04 -56.22 29.88
CA GLU A 242 -36.76 -55.21 28.85
C GLU A 242 -36.54 -53.82 29.46
N SER A 243 -37.25 -53.48 30.53
CA SER A 243 -37.11 -52.22 31.26
C SER A 243 -35.72 -52.07 31.89
N ALA A 244 -35.13 -53.15 32.40
CA ALA A 244 -33.79 -53.15 32.98
C ALA A 244 -32.71 -53.03 31.90
N ILE A 245 -32.85 -53.77 30.79
CA ILE A 245 -31.96 -53.65 29.62
C ILE A 245 -31.96 -52.22 29.08
N SER A 246 -33.16 -51.65 28.90
CA SER A 246 -33.34 -50.28 28.42
C SER A 246 -32.68 -49.25 29.33
N ALA A 247 -32.81 -49.40 30.65
CA ALA A 247 -32.20 -48.48 31.63
C ALA A 247 -30.67 -48.50 31.61
N ILE A 248 -30.07 -49.70 31.57
CA ILE A 248 -28.61 -49.91 31.53
C ILE A 248 -28.05 -49.32 30.24
N LEU A 249 -28.57 -49.78 29.09
CA LEU A 249 -28.07 -49.35 27.78
C LEU A 249 -28.32 -47.86 27.53
N LYS A 250 -29.41 -47.28 28.05
CA LYS A 250 -29.67 -45.84 27.90
C LYS A 250 -28.61 -45.01 28.63
N THR A 251 -28.23 -45.42 29.83
CA THR A 251 -27.18 -44.73 30.60
C THR A 251 -25.84 -44.80 29.86
N PHE A 252 -25.43 -45.99 29.39
CA PHE A 252 -24.26 -46.16 28.53
C PHE A 252 -24.33 -45.27 27.28
N MET A 253 -25.48 -45.25 26.59
CA MET A 253 -25.66 -44.46 25.36
C MET A 253 -25.58 -42.95 25.60
N ASN A 254 -26.07 -42.45 26.73
CA ASN A 254 -25.95 -41.03 27.07
C ASN A 254 -24.47 -40.62 27.20
N GLU A 255 -23.67 -41.44 27.88
CA GLU A 255 -22.23 -41.20 28.02
C GLU A 255 -21.50 -41.32 26.68
N TYR A 256 -21.80 -42.36 25.89
CA TYR A 256 -21.27 -42.54 24.54
C TYR A 256 -21.57 -41.33 23.63
N VAL A 257 -22.81 -40.84 23.64
CA VAL A 257 -23.22 -39.67 22.85
C VAL A 257 -22.48 -38.43 23.31
N HIS A 258 -22.31 -38.25 24.62
CA HIS A 258 -21.53 -37.13 25.16
C HIS A 258 -20.08 -37.21 24.70
N ILE A 259 -19.42 -38.37 24.80
CA ILE A 259 -18.04 -38.57 24.34
C ILE A 259 -17.90 -38.27 22.86
N SER A 260 -18.77 -38.83 22.03
CA SER A 260 -18.77 -38.59 20.58
C SER A 260 -18.97 -37.10 20.26
N THR A 261 -19.87 -36.43 20.97
CA THR A 261 -20.14 -35.00 20.79
C THR A 261 -18.91 -34.16 21.11
N GLN A 262 -18.25 -34.40 22.24
CA GLN A 262 -17.05 -33.63 22.61
C GLN A 262 -15.88 -33.89 21.66
N LEU A 263 -15.60 -35.14 21.31
CA LEU A 263 -14.54 -35.46 20.34
C LEU A 263 -14.80 -34.83 18.96
N ASN A 264 -16.06 -34.76 18.54
CA ASN A 264 -16.43 -34.08 17.29
C ASN A 264 -16.21 -32.57 17.38
N LYS A 265 -16.68 -31.90 18.44
CA LYS A 265 -16.43 -30.45 18.62
C LYS A 265 -14.94 -30.12 18.55
N ILE A 266 -14.12 -30.93 19.22
CA ILE A 266 -12.66 -30.78 19.22
C ILE A 266 -12.09 -30.96 17.81
N SER A 267 -12.54 -31.97 17.06
CA SER A 267 -12.03 -32.27 15.72
C SER A 267 -12.39 -31.19 14.68
N TYR A 268 -13.48 -30.46 14.88
CA TYR A 268 -13.90 -29.33 14.03
C TYR A 268 -13.34 -27.97 14.49
N PHE A 269 -12.61 -27.93 15.60
CA PHE A 269 -12.02 -26.69 16.11
C PHE A 269 -10.72 -26.35 15.35
N ASP A 270 -10.77 -25.31 14.53
CA ASP A 270 -9.65 -24.83 13.73
C ASP A 270 -9.58 -23.28 13.66
N LYS A 271 -8.62 -22.77 12.89
CA LYS A 271 -8.46 -21.32 12.63
C LYS A 271 -9.70 -20.63 12.06
N ASN A 272 -10.60 -21.35 11.38
CA ASN A 272 -11.81 -20.75 10.80
C ASN A 272 -12.88 -20.45 11.85
N VAL A 273 -12.75 -20.98 13.07
CA VAL A 273 -13.63 -20.68 14.20
C VAL A 273 -13.66 -19.17 14.48
N PHE A 274 -12.54 -18.47 14.38
CA PHE A 274 -12.47 -17.01 14.56
C PHE A 274 -13.19 -16.18 13.48
N LYS A 275 -13.52 -16.78 12.33
CA LYS A 275 -14.35 -16.10 11.32
C LYS A 275 -15.83 -16.08 11.72
N LYS A 276 -16.25 -17.03 12.56
CA LYS A 276 -17.67 -17.27 12.91
C LYS A 276 -17.99 -16.88 14.34
N ILE A 277 -17.00 -16.88 15.23
CA ILE A 277 -17.19 -16.67 16.67
C ILE A 277 -16.51 -15.37 17.09
N ASN A 278 -17.19 -14.58 17.92
CA ASN A 278 -16.58 -13.42 18.55
C ASN A 278 -15.42 -13.87 19.44
N ILE A 279 -14.28 -13.20 19.33
CA ILE A 279 -13.08 -13.53 20.11
C ILE A 279 -13.33 -13.53 21.63
N ASN A 280 -14.33 -12.78 22.09
CA ASN A 280 -14.71 -12.75 23.50
C ASN A 280 -15.44 -14.02 23.99
N ASP A 281 -15.95 -14.84 23.09
CA ASP A 281 -16.69 -16.07 23.42
C ASP A 281 -15.85 -17.33 23.30
N ILE A 282 -14.56 -17.23 22.94
CA ILE A 282 -13.68 -18.39 22.78
C ILE A 282 -13.54 -19.17 24.09
N ASP A 283 -13.42 -18.48 25.22
CA ASP A 283 -13.37 -19.14 26.53
C ASP A 283 -14.59 -20.06 26.74
N LYS A 284 -15.78 -19.64 26.30
CA LYS A 284 -17.01 -20.45 26.42
C LYS A 284 -16.97 -21.66 25.49
N VAL A 285 -16.47 -21.49 24.27
CA VAL A 285 -16.34 -22.57 23.29
C VAL A 285 -15.33 -23.62 23.75
N LEU A 286 -14.19 -23.19 24.29
CA LEU A 286 -13.17 -24.09 24.84
C LEU A 286 -13.70 -24.83 26.08
N GLU A 287 -14.42 -24.15 26.96
CA GLU A 287 -15.03 -24.78 28.13
C GLU A 287 -16.08 -25.84 27.74
N ASP A 288 -16.92 -25.54 26.74
CA ASP A 288 -17.95 -26.46 26.23
C ASP A 288 -17.39 -27.72 25.54
N MET A 289 -16.10 -27.74 25.20
CA MET A 289 -15.42 -28.92 24.63
C MET A 289 -14.83 -29.86 25.69
N LYS A 290 -14.76 -29.45 26.95
CA LYS A 290 -14.18 -30.27 28.01
C LYS A 290 -15.07 -31.45 28.40
N PHE A 291 -14.40 -32.47 28.90
CA PHE A 291 -15.02 -33.61 29.54
C PHE A 291 -15.22 -33.33 31.03
N GLU A 292 -16.45 -33.45 31.52
CA GLU A 292 -16.76 -33.36 32.94
C GLU A 292 -16.77 -34.76 33.56
N LYS A 293 -15.77 -35.12 34.38
CA LYS A 293 -15.64 -36.48 34.93
C LYS A 293 -16.86 -36.95 35.73
N SER A 294 -17.58 -36.04 36.39
CA SER A 294 -18.71 -36.33 37.27
C SER A 294 -19.90 -36.98 36.57
N ILE A 295 -20.01 -36.81 35.24
CA ILE A 295 -21.15 -37.30 34.45
C ILE A 295 -21.01 -38.77 34.04
N PHE A 296 -19.79 -39.32 34.12
CA PHE A 296 -19.49 -40.65 33.65
C PHE A 296 -19.73 -41.69 34.74
N ASN A 297 -20.64 -42.62 34.46
CA ASN A 297 -20.84 -43.80 35.26
C ASN A 297 -20.20 -45.02 34.58
N PHE A 298 -20.57 -45.38 33.35
CA PHE A 298 -19.97 -46.54 32.66
C PHE A 298 -18.51 -46.29 32.28
N PHE A 299 -18.21 -45.18 31.63
CA PHE A 299 -16.85 -44.83 31.22
C PHE A 299 -16.07 -44.24 32.40
N SER A 300 -15.72 -45.07 33.38
CA SER A 300 -15.11 -44.61 34.63
C SER A 300 -13.88 -45.40 35.07
N SER A 301 -13.20 -46.06 34.13
CA SER A 301 -11.90 -46.70 34.39
C SER A 301 -10.79 -45.66 34.52
N ASP A 302 -9.68 -46.04 35.17
CA ASP A 302 -8.49 -45.19 35.28
C ASP A 302 -7.95 -44.83 33.89
N GLY A 303 -7.88 -45.79 32.96
CA GLY A 303 -7.42 -45.56 31.59
C GLY A 303 -8.30 -44.59 30.79
N PHE A 304 -9.61 -44.58 31.04
CA PHE A 304 -10.50 -43.57 30.44
C PHE A 304 -10.28 -42.19 31.06
N TYR A 305 -10.10 -42.10 32.38
CA TYR A 305 -9.85 -40.81 33.03
C TYR A 305 -8.50 -40.21 32.67
N GLU A 306 -7.48 -41.02 32.40
CA GLU A 306 -6.22 -40.56 31.80
C GLU A 306 -6.45 -39.91 30.43
N ILE A 307 -7.28 -40.52 29.57
CA ILE A 307 -7.66 -39.92 28.28
C ILE A 307 -8.40 -38.60 28.48
N VAL A 308 -9.35 -38.54 29.42
CA VAL A 308 -10.09 -37.32 29.76
C VAL A 308 -9.15 -36.20 30.21
N ASP A 309 -8.20 -36.51 31.10
CA ASP A 309 -7.21 -35.53 31.58
C ASP A 309 -6.33 -35.05 30.43
N GLU A 310 -5.88 -35.95 29.58
CA GLU A 310 -5.03 -35.62 28.44
C GLU A 310 -5.73 -34.68 27.43
N VAL A 311 -7.01 -34.93 27.15
CA VAL A 311 -7.84 -34.05 26.31
C VAL A 311 -8.05 -32.70 27.00
N ASN A 312 -8.49 -32.68 28.26
CA ASN A 312 -8.75 -31.45 28.99
C ASN A 312 -7.49 -30.58 29.14
N ASN A 313 -6.34 -31.19 29.40
CA ASN A 313 -5.04 -30.51 29.43
C ASN A 313 -4.69 -29.88 28.07
N SER A 314 -4.95 -30.60 26.97
CA SER A 314 -4.72 -30.08 25.62
C SER A 314 -5.63 -28.87 25.31
N ILE A 315 -6.87 -28.87 25.82
CA ILE A 315 -7.80 -27.73 25.71
C ILE A 315 -7.32 -26.53 26.56
N GLU A 316 -6.76 -26.77 27.76
CA GLU A 316 -6.20 -25.70 28.60
C GLU A 316 -4.96 -25.05 27.99
N GLU A 317 -4.07 -25.82 27.37
CA GLU A 317 -2.95 -25.25 26.61
C GLU A 317 -3.45 -24.41 25.42
N LEU A 318 -4.48 -24.89 24.71
CA LEU A 318 -5.12 -24.13 23.63
C LEU A 318 -5.76 -22.83 24.15
N ARG A 319 -6.32 -22.84 25.37
CA ARG A 319 -6.89 -21.65 26.01
C ARG A 319 -5.84 -20.59 26.28
N LYS A 320 -4.66 -20.98 26.75
CA LYS A 320 -3.52 -20.04 26.90
C LYS A 320 -3.16 -19.40 25.57
N GLU A 321 -3.10 -20.18 24.48
CA GLU A 321 -2.81 -19.65 23.15
C GLU A 321 -3.95 -18.73 22.64
N ALA A 322 -5.22 -19.04 22.93
CA ALA A 322 -6.35 -18.18 22.58
C ALA A 322 -6.29 -16.80 23.27
N ILE A 323 -5.84 -16.75 24.54
CA ILE A 323 -5.60 -15.49 25.26
C ILE A 323 -4.51 -14.69 24.56
N ASP A 324 -3.42 -15.34 24.18
CA ASP A 324 -2.31 -14.70 23.46
C ASP A 324 -2.75 -14.17 22.09
N ILE A 325 -3.60 -14.89 21.35
CA ILE A 325 -4.20 -14.43 20.09
C ILE A 325 -5.06 -13.19 20.34
N LYS A 326 -5.86 -13.17 21.40
CA LYS A 326 -6.67 -11.99 21.79
C LYS A 326 -5.79 -10.77 22.07
N VAL A 327 -4.68 -10.98 22.79
CA VAL A 327 -3.69 -9.93 23.03
C VAL A 327 -3.05 -9.45 21.72
N ALA A 328 -2.66 -10.37 20.83
CA ALA A 328 -2.07 -10.04 19.54
C ALA A 328 -3.05 -9.24 18.65
N MET A 329 -4.32 -9.62 18.61
CA MET A 329 -5.38 -8.88 17.90
C MET A 329 -5.57 -7.49 18.49
N GLY A 330 -5.61 -7.36 19.82
CA GLY A 330 -5.70 -6.05 20.49
C GLY A 330 -4.53 -5.14 20.14
N LYS A 331 -3.30 -5.68 20.12
CA LYS A 331 -2.10 -4.95 19.68
C LYS A 331 -2.19 -4.50 18.22
N LEU A 332 -2.64 -5.38 17.32
CA LEU A 332 -2.82 -5.06 15.90
C LEU A 332 -3.86 -3.95 15.70
N GLN A 333 -5.00 -4.03 16.38
CA GLN A 333 -6.04 -3.00 16.34
C GLN A 333 -5.55 -1.66 16.88
N SER A 334 -4.76 -1.69 17.96
CA SER A 334 -4.17 -0.48 18.56
C SER A 334 -3.21 0.21 17.58
N VAL A 335 -2.30 -0.53 16.95
CA VAL A 335 -1.39 0.00 15.92
C VAL A 335 -2.15 0.58 14.74
N LEU A 336 -3.19 -0.11 14.28
CA LEU A 336 -3.99 0.37 13.17
C LEU A 336 -4.64 1.72 13.53
N LYS A 337 -5.33 1.81 14.68
CA LYS A 337 -5.96 3.07 15.13
C LYS A 337 -4.93 4.19 15.30
N GLN A 338 -3.77 3.89 15.88
CA GLN A 338 -2.70 4.87 16.06
C GLN A 338 -2.14 5.36 14.72
N THR A 339 -1.93 4.46 13.76
CA THR A 339 -1.38 4.77 12.43
C THR A 339 -2.36 5.62 11.62
N VAL A 340 -3.65 5.27 11.65
CA VAL A 340 -4.74 6.06 11.05
C VAL A 340 -4.78 7.47 11.64
N ALA A 341 -4.87 7.58 12.97
CA ALA A 341 -4.94 8.88 13.64
C ALA A 341 -3.69 9.74 13.38
N THR A 342 -2.50 9.12 13.37
CA THR A 342 -1.24 9.82 13.09
C THR A 342 -1.21 10.34 11.66
N SER A 343 -1.56 9.50 10.68
CA SER A 343 -1.56 9.88 9.26
C SER A 343 -2.59 10.96 8.96
N GLN A 344 -3.81 10.84 9.49
CA GLN A 344 -4.84 11.86 9.35
C GLN A 344 -4.39 13.20 9.95
N LYS A 345 -3.85 13.18 11.17
CA LYS A 345 -3.35 14.38 11.83
C LYS A 345 -2.25 15.04 11.01
N ASP A 346 -1.30 14.25 10.51
CA ASP A 346 -0.18 14.77 9.72
C ASP A 346 -0.67 15.46 8.42
N ILE A 347 -1.54 14.80 7.66
CA ILE A 347 -2.11 15.37 6.43
C ILE A 347 -2.94 16.63 6.75
N ASN A 348 -3.80 16.57 7.77
CA ASN A 348 -4.67 17.70 8.12
C ASN A 348 -3.91 18.91 8.64
N ASN A 349 -2.85 18.71 9.43
CA ASN A 349 -1.97 19.79 9.87
C ASN A 349 -1.31 20.49 8.67
N PHE A 350 -0.92 19.72 7.64
CA PHE A 350 -0.39 20.29 6.41
C PHE A 350 -1.46 21.10 5.66
N LEU A 351 -2.65 20.53 5.46
CA LEU A 351 -3.74 21.22 4.76
C LEU A 351 -4.07 22.55 5.46
N GLU A 352 -4.17 22.55 6.79
CA GLU A 352 -4.38 23.75 7.61
C GLU A 352 -3.25 24.77 7.43
N SER A 353 -1.99 24.33 7.50
CA SER A 353 -0.81 25.20 7.33
C SER A 353 -0.70 25.80 5.92
N ALA A 354 -1.22 25.10 4.90
CA ALA A 354 -1.27 25.55 3.51
C ALA A 354 -2.50 26.43 3.21
N GLY A 355 -3.36 26.69 4.21
CA GLY A 355 -4.59 27.45 4.05
C GLY A 355 -5.71 26.71 3.31
N ILE A 356 -5.63 25.37 3.23
CA ILE A 356 -6.63 24.51 2.59
C ILE A 356 -7.70 24.15 3.62
N THR A 357 -8.96 24.50 3.34
CA THR A 357 -10.08 24.39 4.31
C THR A 357 -10.68 22.99 4.47
N TYR A 358 -10.08 21.99 3.83
CA TYR A 358 -10.54 20.60 3.84
C TYR A 358 -9.76 19.73 4.83
N GLN A 359 -10.35 18.61 5.22
CA GLN A 359 -9.74 17.58 6.06
C GLN A 359 -9.88 16.19 5.44
N VAL A 360 -8.95 15.30 5.75
CA VAL A 360 -8.94 13.90 5.31
C VAL A 360 -9.49 13.00 6.40
N GLY A 361 -10.53 12.24 6.04
CA GLY A 361 -11.04 11.09 6.77
C GLY A 361 -10.36 9.82 6.27
N ILE A 362 -9.83 8.96 7.16
CA ILE A 362 -9.40 7.60 6.79
C ILE A 362 -10.29 6.63 7.59
N ASN A 363 -11.15 5.91 6.88
CA ASN A 363 -12.05 4.92 7.46
C ASN A 363 -11.63 3.53 7.02
N LEU A 364 -11.90 2.52 7.84
CA LEU A 364 -11.84 1.13 7.43
C LEU A 364 -13.26 0.67 7.10
N ASP A 365 -13.43 0.01 5.97
CA ASP A 365 -14.69 -0.67 5.66
C ASP A 365 -14.79 -2.01 6.43
N GLU A 366 -15.93 -2.71 6.25
CA GLU A 366 -16.21 -4.00 6.91
C GLU A 366 -15.23 -5.12 6.49
N ASN A 367 -14.57 -4.98 5.34
CA ASN A 367 -13.55 -5.90 4.84
C ASN A 367 -12.13 -5.51 5.28
N GLY A 368 -11.98 -4.41 6.02
CA GLY A 368 -10.68 -3.87 6.45
C GLY A 368 -9.93 -3.11 5.35
N GLN A 369 -10.57 -2.78 4.22
CA GLN A 369 -10.01 -1.85 3.24
C GLN A 369 -10.08 -0.43 3.79
N ALA A 370 -8.97 0.29 3.72
CA ALA A 370 -8.96 1.69 4.09
C ALA A 370 -9.45 2.55 2.92
N ILE A 371 -10.38 3.43 3.21
CA ILE A 371 -10.91 4.43 2.29
C ILE A 371 -10.56 5.80 2.83
N ALA A 372 -9.80 6.57 2.06
CA ALA A 372 -9.50 7.97 2.37
C ALA A 372 -10.50 8.88 1.67
N THR A 373 -11.25 9.67 2.42
CA THR A 373 -12.26 10.61 1.93
C THR A 373 -11.89 12.05 2.26
N LEU A 374 -12.34 12.98 1.42
CA LEU A 374 -12.21 14.41 1.68
C LEU A 374 -13.45 14.90 2.42
N GLN A 375 -13.25 15.76 3.43
CA GLN A 375 -14.29 16.30 4.28
C GLN A 375 -14.15 17.83 4.36
N CYS A 376 -15.27 18.54 4.35
CA CYS A 376 -15.31 19.97 4.63
C CYS A 376 -16.02 20.23 5.96
N ILE A 377 -15.63 21.30 6.66
CA ILE A 377 -16.30 21.73 7.88
C ILE A 377 -17.46 22.64 7.47
N HIS A 378 -18.70 22.18 7.68
CA HIS A 378 -19.91 22.98 7.47
C HIS A 378 -20.77 22.95 8.73
N ASN A 379 -21.12 24.12 9.28
CA ASN A 379 -21.92 24.24 10.51
C ASN A 379 -21.42 23.39 11.68
N LYS A 380 -20.10 23.38 11.92
CA LYS A 380 -19.42 22.56 12.96
C LYS A 380 -19.59 21.04 12.77
N LYS A 381 -19.98 20.58 11.58
CA LYS A 381 -20.03 19.16 11.20
C LYS A 381 -19.09 18.89 10.04
N LEU A 382 -18.50 17.69 10.04
CA LEU A 382 -17.73 17.19 8.92
C LEU A 382 -18.69 16.60 7.89
N VAL A 383 -18.64 17.13 6.66
CA VAL A 383 -19.44 16.66 5.53
C VAL A 383 -18.48 16.09 4.49
N GLN A 384 -18.74 14.87 4.04
CA GLN A 384 -17.94 14.24 3.00
C GLN A 384 -18.16 14.96 1.66
N VAL A 385 -17.07 15.16 0.92
CA VAL A 385 -17.05 15.80 -0.39
C VAL A 385 -16.98 14.73 -1.46
N ASP A 386 -18.03 14.64 -2.27
CA ASP A 386 -18.03 13.82 -3.48
C ASP A 386 -17.50 14.61 -4.67
N LYS A 387 -17.07 13.90 -5.73
CA LYS A 387 -16.52 14.52 -6.96
C LYS A 387 -15.43 15.54 -6.63
N ILE A 388 -14.46 15.16 -5.81
CA ILE A 388 -13.44 16.01 -5.19
C ILE A 388 -12.81 17.01 -6.18
N ARG A 389 -12.52 16.56 -7.41
CA ARG A 389 -11.93 17.41 -8.48
C ARG A 389 -12.74 18.66 -8.84
N LYS A 390 -14.06 18.66 -8.59
CA LYS A 390 -14.94 19.81 -8.86
C LYS A 390 -14.94 20.84 -7.73
N HIS A 391 -14.37 20.50 -6.57
CA HIS A 391 -14.42 21.32 -5.36
C HIS A 391 -13.05 21.89 -4.97
N LEU A 392 -11.95 21.26 -5.39
CA LEU A 392 -10.60 21.80 -5.22
C LEU A 392 -10.28 22.79 -6.34
N SER A 393 -9.77 23.97 -5.97
CA SER A 393 -9.11 24.84 -6.95
C SER A 393 -7.89 24.15 -7.55
N TRP A 394 -7.44 24.64 -8.71
CA TRP A 394 -6.32 24.05 -9.43
C TRP A 394 -5.04 24.03 -8.54
N GLY A 395 -4.79 25.09 -7.76
CA GLY A 395 -3.66 25.16 -6.82
C GLY A 395 -3.80 24.24 -5.61
N GLU A 396 -4.99 24.16 -4.99
CA GLU A 396 -5.23 23.23 -3.88
C GLU A 396 -5.08 21.78 -4.31
N ARG A 397 -5.56 21.46 -5.52
CA ARG A 397 -5.44 20.13 -6.11
C ARG A 397 -3.97 19.73 -6.20
N ASN A 398 -3.13 20.58 -6.79
CA ASN A 398 -1.71 20.25 -6.97
C ASN A 398 -0.96 20.17 -5.63
N ALA A 399 -1.21 21.09 -4.70
CA ALA A 399 -0.56 21.10 -3.38
C ALA A 399 -0.91 19.83 -2.59
N PHE A 400 -2.19 19.44 -2.62
CA PHE A 400 -2.64 18.24 -1.93
C PHE A 400 -2.13 16.96 -2.63
N SER A 401 -2.16 16.91 -3.96
CA SER A 401 -1.57 15.79 -4.72
C SER A 401 -0.10 15.58 -4.41
N LEU A 402 0.67 16.65 -4.26
CA LEU A 402 2.10 16.57 -3.97
C LEU A 402 2.38 15.97 -2.58
N VAL A 403 1.57 16.31 -1.59
CA VAL A 403 1.66 15.67 -0.27
C VAL A 403 1.22 14.22 -0.33
N LEU A 404 0.12 13.91 -1.02
CA LEU A 404 -0.30 12.51 -1.21
C LEU A 404 0.77 11.69 -1.93
N PHE A 405 1.44 12.27 -2.93
CA PHE A 405 2.57 11.67 -3.62
C PHE A 405 3.74 11.40 -2.66
N MET A 406 4.04 12.31 -1.74
CA MET A 406 5.06 12.07 -0.71
C MET A 406 4.72 10.85 0.15
N PHE A 407 3.47 10.72 0.61
CA PHE A 407 3.04 9.54 1.36
C PHE A 407 3.18 8.26 0.53
N TYR A 408 2.75 8.31 -0.74
CA TYR A 408 2.82 7.19 -1.68
C TYR A 408 4.26 6.76 -2.02
N ALA A 409 5.15 7.70 -2.36
CA ALA A 409 6.53 7.38 -2.69
C ALA A 409 7.29 6.78 -1.49
N ILE A 410 6.95 7.21 -0.27
CA ILE A 410 7.50 6.62 0.96
C ILE A 410 6.97 5.21 1.20
N SER A 411 5.65 4.97 1.03
CA SER A 411 5.06 3.64 1.22
C SER A 411 5.59 2.61 0.21
N GLU A 412 5.85 3.06 -1.01
CA GLU A 412 6.44 2.26 -2.08
C GLU A 412 7.96 2.05 -1.91
N ASN A 413 8.57 2.61 -0.87
CA ASN A 413 10.01 2.60 -0.64
C ASN A 413 10.82 3.03 -1.87
N ALA A 414 10.41 4.12 -2.51
CA ALA A 414 11.05 4.65 -3.71
C ALA A 414 12.54 4.93 -3.45
N LYS A 415 13.41 4.45 -4.36
CA LYS A 415 14.86 4.70 -4.28
C LYS A 415 15.24 6.04 -4.90
N LEU A 416 14.51 6.46 -5.93
CA LEU A 416 14.63 7.77 -6.56
C LEU A 416 13.23 8.39 -6.70
N ILE A 417 13.11 9.64 -6.28
CA ILE A 417 11.88 10.40 -6.38
C ILE A 417 12.11 11.53 -7.37
N VAL A 418 11.30 11.60 -8.42
CA VAL A 418 11.40 12.66 -9.44
C VAL A 418 10.20 13.59 -9.27
N LEU A 419 10.45 14.89 -9.15
CA LEU A 419 9.43 15.91 -9.05
C LEU A 419 9.49 16.77 -10.32
N ASP A 420 8.50 16.62 -11.20
CA ASP A 420 8.38 17.41 -12.42
C ASP A 420 7.56 18.68 -12.17
N ASP A 421 8.25 19.81 -12.14
CA ASP A 421 7.71 21.16 -11.92
C ASP A 421 6.72 21.24 -10.75
N PRO A 422 7.08 20.73 -9.54
CA PRO A 422 6.11 20.43 -8.50
C PRO A 422 5.43 21.64 -7.88
N ILE A 423 6.01 22.84 -8.05
CA ILE A 423 5.62 24.04 -7.30
C ILE A 423 5.31 25.28 -8.13
N SER A 424 5.47 25.23 -9.46
CA SER A 424 5.37 26.38 -10.36
C SER A 424 4.07 27.16 -10.28
N SER A 425 3.08 26.50 -9.74
CA SER A 425 1.71 26.91 -9.80
C SER A 425 1.10 27.38 -8.47
N PHE A 426 1.95 27.49 -7.45
CA PHE A 426 1.58 28.00 -6.14
C PHE A 426 1.93 29.48 -6.00
N ASP A 427 1.24 30.17 -5.10
CA ASP A 427 1.72 31.47 -4.62
C ASP A 427 2.99 31.30 -3.76
N THR A 428 3.83 32.33 -3.69
CA THR A 428 5.12 32.33 -2.99
C THR A 428 5.02 31.80 -1.55
N ASN A 429 4.01 32.22 -0.79
CA ASN A 429 3.85 31.77 0.60
C ASN A 429 3.58 30.26 0.71
N LYS A 430 2.80 29.69 -0.23
CA LYS A 430 2.55 28.24 -0.28
C LYS A 430 3.75 27.44 -0.77
N LYS A 431 4.57 27.98 -1.69
CA LYS A 431 5.80 27.32 -2.18
C LYS A 431 6.72 26.96 -1.02
N TYR A 432 7.04 27.92 -0.16
CA TYR A 432 7.86 27.68 1.03
C TYR A 432 7.26 26.61 1.96
N ALA A 433 5.97 26.72 2.31
CA ALA A 433 5.33 25.79 3.25
C ALA A 433 5.36 24.33 2.76
N ILE A 434 5.10 24.14 1.46
CA ILE A 434 5.10 22.83 0.79
C ILE A 434 6.51 22.25 0.77
N ILE A 435 7.48 23.01 0.25
CA ILE A 435 8.87 22.59 0.15
C ILE A 435 9.44 22.28 1.54
N HIS A 436 9.24 23.16 2.51
CA HIS A 436 9.67 22.93 3.88
C HIS A 436 9.04 21.66 4.47
N ARG A 437 7.72 21.44 4.33
CA ARG A 437 7.05 20.23 4.82
C ARG A 437 7.63 18.95 4.20
N MET A 438 7.93 18.98 2.90
CA MET A 438 8.39 17.80 2.17
C MET A 438 9.84 17.43 2.49
N PHE A 439 10.73 18.39 2.75
CA PHE A 439 12.17 18.12 2.88
C PHE A 439 12.71 18.27 4.31
N SER A 440 11.96 18.88 5.23
CA SER A 440 12.37 18.99 6.63
C SER A 440 12.28 17.67 7.38
N LYS A 441 13.13 17.53 8.40
CA LYS A 441 13.07 16.40 9.34
C LYS A 441 11.78 16.47 10.15
N GLN A 442 10.91 15.47 9.95
CA GLN A 442 9.68 15.33 10.73
C GLN A 442 9.97 14.58 12.05
N SER A 443 9.24 14.94 13.10
CA SER A 443 9.27 14.27 14.41
C SER A 443 7.97 13.49 14.63
N GLY A 444 8.00 12.50 15.52
CA GLY A 444 6.83 11.70 15.87
C GLY A 444 6.99 10.20 15.56
N ILE A 445 5.88 9.47 15.66
CA ILE A 445 5.83 7.99 15.58
C ILE A 445 6.03 7.49 14.14
N LEU A 446 5.53 8.24 13.16
CA LEU A 446 5.56 7.92 11.73
C LEU A 446 6.01 9.15 10.92
N PRO A 447 7.28 9.59 11.04
CA PRO A 447 7.76 10.76 10.34
C PRO A 447 7.76 10.52 8.83
N ARG A 448 6.97 11.29 8.08
CA ARG A 448 6.87 11.17 6.63
C ARG A 448 7.37 12.43 5.93
N SER A 449 8.56 12.35 5.38
CA SER A 449 9.14 13.37 4.50
C SER A 449 10.20 12.77 3.59
N PHE A 450 10.62 13.53 2.60
CA PHE A 450 11.76 13.23 1.73
C PHE A 450 13.11 13.56 2.37
N TYR A 451 13.14 13.88 3.67
CA TYR A 451 14.39 14.01 4.41
C TYR A 451 15.21 12.72 4.33
N LYS A 452 16.47 12.82 3.88
CA LYS A 452 17.38 11.68 3.59
C LYS A 452 16.88 10.73 2.49
N LYS A 453 16.02 11.20 1.58
CA LYS A 453 15.67 10.50 0.35
C LYS A 453 16.39 11.13 -0.83
N THR A 454 16.69 10.34 -1.86
CA THR A 454 17.25 10.84 -3.11
C THR A 454 16.13 11.41 -3.96
N VAL A 455 16.16 12.73 -4.20
CA VAL A 455 15.13 13.44 -4.96
C VAL A 455 15.77 14.21 -6.11
N LEU A 456 15.26 14.01 -7.33
CA LEU A 456 15.51 14.85 -8.49
C LEU A 456 14.34 15.82 -8.65
N MET A 457 14.57 17.11 -8.44
CA MET A 457 13.58 18.15 -8.66
C MET A 457 13.91 18.91 -9.94
N LEU A 458 13.03 18.85 -10.92
CA LEU A 458 13.12 19.62 -12.16
C LEU A 458 12.14 20.79 -12.03
N THR A 459 12.63 22.02 -11.97
CA THR A 459 11.79 23.20 -11.82
C THR A 459 12.36 24.40 -12.57
N HIS A 460 11.49 25.34 -12.94
CA HIS A 460 11.89 26.65 -13.42
C HIS A 460 11.83 27.73 -12.32
N ASP A 461 11.29 27.41 -11.15
CA ASP A 461 11.26 28.31 -10.01
C ASP A 461 12.65 28.45 -9.38
N PHE A 462 13.02 29.69 -9.08
CA PHE A 462 14.28 29.99 -8.41
C PHE A 462 14.20 29.82 -6.88
N GLU A 463 13.00 29.91 -6.31
CA GLU A 463 12.75 29.91 -4.87
C GLU A 463 13.32 28.69 -4.11
N PRO A 464 13.21 27.43 -4.60
CA PRO A 464 13.82 26.28 -3.92
C PRO A 464 15.33 26.39 -3.76
N ILE A 465 16.03 26.98 -4.74
CA ILE A 465 17.48 27.14 -4.69
C ILE A 465 17.86 28.22 -3.68
N ILE A 466 17.06 29.29 -3.58
CA ILE A 466 17.24 30.31 -2.54
C ILE A 466 17.05 29.72 -1.15
N ASP A 467 15.93 29.02 -0.91
CA ASP A 467 15.62 28.47 0.41
C ASP A 467 16.62 27.39 0.85
N PHE A 468 16.96 26.46 -0.05
CA PHE A 468 17.83 25.36 0.30
C PHE A 468 19.30 25.74 0.31
N GLY A 469 19.78 26.40 -0.75
CA GLY A 469 21.19 26.71 -0.95
C GLY A 469 21.62 28.00 -0.26
N VAL A 470 20.95 29.12 -0.55
CA VAL A 470 21.37 30.45 -0.08
C VAL A 470 21.03 30.67 1.39
N VAL A 471 19.78 30.40 1.78
CA VAL A 471 19.32 30.52 3.19
C VAL A 471 19.84 29.35 4.03
N GLY A 472 20.23 28.24 3.41
CA GLY A 472 20.84 27.09 4.08
C GLY A 472 19.84 26.24 4.87
N LYS A 473 18.59 26.11 4.40
CA LYS A 473 17.59 25.24 5.05
C LYS A 473 17.92 23.74 4.91
N LEU A 474 18.75 23.38 3.94
CA LEU A 474 19.35 22.06 3.80
C LEU A 474 20.88 22.20 3.86
N SER A 475 21.58 21.14 4.26
CA SER A 475 23.05 21.15 4.25
C SER A 475 23.57 21.18 2.81
N GLU A 476 24.64 21.93 2.55
CA GLU A 476 25.28 22.00 1.22
C GLU A 476 25.63 20.60 0.67
N GLU A 477 26.08 19.67 1.52
CA GLU A 477 26.40 18.27 1.14
C GLU A 477 25.20 17.47 0.62
N ALA A 478 23.97 17.90 0.93
CA ALA A 478 22.74 17.24 0.51
C ALA A 478 22.17 17.82 -0.80
N LEU A 479 22.83 18.84 -1.37
CA LEU A 479 22.36 19.55 -2.54
C LEU A 479 23.32 19.37 -3.72
N ASN A 480 22.75 19.19 -4.91
CA ASN A 480 23.47 19.19 -6.18
C ASN A 480 22.63 19.96 -7.20
N SER A 481 22.72 21.29 -7.17
CA SER A 481 21.96 22.16 -8.07
C SER A 481 22.70 22.41 -9.37
N LYS A 482 21.98 22.22 -10.48
CA LYS A 482 22.48 22.37 -11.85
C LYS A 482 21.49 23.23 -12.64
N PHE A 483 22.02 24.16 -13.43
CA PHE A 483 21.27 24.85 -14.47
C PHE A 483 21.30 24.00 -15.74
N ILE A 484 20.16 23.84 -16.40
CA ILE A 484 20.05 23.07 -17.64
C ILE A 484 19.81 24.05 -18.79
N LYS A 485 20.76 24.14 -19.73
CA LYS A 485 20.64 24.93 -20.97
C LYS A 485 20.26 23.99 -22.11
N ASN A 486 19.25 24.36 -22.89
CA ASN A 486 18.95 23.72 -24.16
C ASN A 486 19.59 24.53 -25.29
N ASN A 487 20.35 23.86 -26.14
CA ASN A 487 20.89 24.43 -27.37
C ASN A 487 20.62 23.46 -28.52
N GLN A 488 19.71 23.82 -29.42
CA GLN A 488 19.31 23.06 -30.60
C GLN A 488 18.88 21.62 -30.27
N GLY A 489 18.20 21.44 -29.14
CA GLY A 489 17.73 20.14 -28.66
C GLY A 489 18.74 19.36 -27.82
N ILE A 490 19.97 19.86 -27.68
CA ILE A 490 21.01 19.29 -26.82
C ILE A 490 20.93 19.96 -25.44
N LEU A 491 20.61 19.18 -24.42
CA LEU A 491 20.63 19.65 -23.03
C LEU A 491 22.03 19.52 -22.44
N THR A 492 22.51 20.61 -21.85
CA THR A 492 23.77 20.64 -21.12
C THR A 492 23.55 21.14 -19.70
N GLU A 493 24.31 20.61 -18.74
CA GLU A 493 24.20 20.99 -17.34
C GLU A 493 25.38 21.84 -16.87
N LYS A 494 25.10 22.88 -16.10
CA LYS A 494 26.12 23.73 -15.47
C LYS A 494 25.90 23.78 -13.96
N ALA A 495 26.93 23.46 -13.18
CA ALA A 495 26.84 23.49 -11.72
C ALA A 495 26.63 24.92 -11.19
N ILE A 496 25.81 25.04 -10.14
CA ILE A 496 25.52 26.31 -9.46
C ILE A 496 26.27 26.34 -8.12
N ASP A 497 27.12 27.33 -7.93
CA ASP A 497 27.71 27.69 -6.65
C ASP A 497 26.84 28.73 -5.95
N TYR A 498 26.19 28.36 -4.84
CA TYR A 498 25.22 29.25 -4.19
C TYR A 498 25.79 30.59 -3.70
N LYS A 499 27.09 30.67 -3.41
CA LYS A 499 27.72 31.89 -2.89
C LYS A 499 28.25 32.77 -4.01
N GLN A 500 28.76 32.17 -5.08
CA GLN A 500 29.37 32.88 -6.20
C GLN A 500 28.37 33.19 -7.31
N ASP A 501 27.43 32.29 -7.56
CA ASP A 501 26.53 32.36 -8.71
C ASP A 501 25.18 32.97 -8.36
N ILE A 502 24.81 33.03 -7.08
CA ILE A 502 23.55 33.61 -6.63
C ILE A 502 23.83 34.85 -5.80
N LYS A 503 23.54 36.02 -6.36
CA LYS A 503 23.90 37.30 -5.76
C LYS A 503 22.70 38.25 -5.73
N PRO A 504 22.66 39.18 -4.75
CA PRO A 504 21.75 40.31 -4.83
C PRO A 504 21.97 41.07 -6.13
N VAL A 505 20.90 41.45 -6.82
CA VAL A 505 20.96 42.08 -8.16
C VAL A 505 21.94 43.27 -8.21
N VAL A 506 21.88 44.14 -7.19
CA VAL A 506 22.72 45.33 -7.08
C VAL A 506 24.20 44.97 -6.95
N GLN A 507 24.53 43.89 -6.23
CA GLN A 507 25.92 43.44 -6.07
C GLN A 507 26.45 42.81 -7.36
N ALA A 508 25.63 42.03 -8.06
CA ALA A 508 25.99 41.45 -9.35
C ALA A 508 26.26 42.54 -10.39
N LEU A 509 25.34 43.50 -10.54
CA LEU A 509 25.51 44.64 -11.44
C LEU A 509 26.77 45.44 -11.13
N ALA A 510 27.02 45.74 -9.85
CA ALA A 510 28.23 46.45 -9.42
C ALA A 510 29.52 45.70 -9.78
N ALA A 511 29.52 44.36 -9.76
CA ALA A 511 30.65 43.56 -10.18
C ALA A 511 30.89 43.68 -11.69
N TYR A 512 29.84 43.54 -12.51
CA TYR A 512 29.96 43.66 -13.98
C TYR A 512 30.40 45.05 -14.43
N ILE A 513 29.92 46.11 -13.78
CA ILE A 513 30.32 47.49 -14.11
C ILE A 513 31.84 47.71 -13.91
N LYS A 514 32.42 47.05 -12.91
CA LYS A 514 33.85 47.16 -12.56
C LYS A 514 34.73 46.18 -13.31
N ASP A 515 34.15 45.26 -14.07
CA ASP A 515 34.90 44.27 -14.83
C ASP A 515 35.42 44.90 -16.13
N ASP A 516 36.70 45.26 -16.16
CA ASP A 516 37.35 45.85 -17.34
C ASP A 516 37.53 44.85 -18.48
N THR A 517 37.26 43.55 -18.27
CA THR A 517 37.22 42.56 -19.37
C THR A 517 35.94 42.63 -20.18
N LEU A 518 34.87 43.21 -19.62
CA LEU A 518 33.63 43.47 -20.35
C LEU A 518 33.75 44.72 -21.21
N GLY A 519 33.22 44.63 -22.43
CA GLY A 519 33.11 45.76 -23.34
C GLY A 519 32.37 46.95 -22.72
N ILE A 520 32.76 48.16 -23.14
CA ILE A 520 32.24 49.40 -22.57
C ILE A 520 30.71 49.53 -22.67
N VAL A 521 30.11 48.99 -23.75
CA VAL A 521 28.66 48.99 -23.96
C VAL A 521 27.93 48.20 -22.88
N HIS A 522 28.44 47.02 -22.51
CA HIS A 522 27.87 46.18 -21.45
C HIS A 522 27.97 46.86 -20.08
N ARG A 523 29.14 47.42 -19.76
CA ARG A 523 29.36 48.14 -18.50
C ARG A 523 28.42 49.34 -18.36
N ILE A 524 28.15 50.06 -19.45
CA ILE A 524 27.16 51.14 -19.52
C ILE A 524 25.73 50.62 -19.32
N ALA A 525 25.37 49.51 -19.98
CA ALA A 525 24.05 48.89 -19.83
C ALA A 525 23.81 48.47 -18.36
N PHE A 526 24.78 47.78 -17.74
CA PHE A 526 24.71 47.39 -16.34
C PHE A 526 24.68 48.58 -15.38
N LEU A 527 25.43 49.65 -15.66
CA LEU A 527 25.42 50.86 -14.83
C LEU A 527 24.07 51.57 -14.88
N ARG A 528 23.45 51.63 -16.07
CA ARG A 528 22.09 52.17 -16.19
C ARG A 528 21.10 51.36 -15.37
N LYS A 529 21.10 50.02 -15.52
CA LYS A 529 20.24 49.12 -14.74
C LYS A 529 20.52 49.22 -13.23
N TYR A 530 21.78 49.40 -12.82
CA TYR A 530 22.16 49.62 -11.42
C TYR A 530 21.52 50.88 -10.82
N TYR A 531 21.49 51.99 -11.56
CA TYR A 531 20.83 53.21 -11.09
C TYR A 531 19.32 53.06 -10.98
N GLU A 532 18.68 52.25 -11.84
CA GLU A 532 17.26 51.92 -11.69
C GLU A 532 16.99 51.22 -10.34
N HIS A 533 17.85 50.28 -9.93
CA HIS A 533 17.66 49.54 -8.67
C HIS A 533 17.99 50.38 -7.42
N ASN A 534 18.86 51.39 -7.55
CA ASN A 534 19.25 52.27 -6.44
C ASN A 534 18.47 53.59 -6.39
N GLY A 535 17.39 53.69 -7.18
CA GLY A 535 16.53 54.85 -7.28
C GLY A 535 17.07 55.90 -8.25
N ILE A 536 16.40 56.01 -9.40
CA ILE A 536 16.77 56.95 -10.50
C ILE A 536 16.91 58.39 -9.98
N GLU A 537 16.05 58.81 -9.06
CA GLU A 537 16.07 60.18 -8.51
C GLU A 537 17.41 60.57 -7.87
N ASN A 538 18.13 59.60 -7.30
CA ASN A 538 19.43 59.81 -6.66
C ASN A 538 20.57 60.01 -7.68
N TYR A 539 20.35 59.58 -8.93
CA TYR A 539 21.36 59.52 -9.99
C TYR A 539 20.85 60.12 -11.31
N LYS A 540 19.86 61.00 -11.25
CA LYS A 540 19.07 61.43 -12.41
C LYS A 540 19.93 61.94 -13.56
N GLU A 541 20.89 62.83 -13.29
CA GLU A 541 21.75 63.38 -14.33
C GLU A 541 22.65 62.32 -14.98
N ALA A 542 23.17 61.36 -14.19
CA ALA A 542 23.95 60.24 -14.72
C ALA A 542 23.08 59.30 -15.56
N TYR A 543 21.87 59.02 -15.07
CA TYR A 543 20.90 58.17 -15.76
C TYR A 543 20.48 58.76 -17.11
N ASP A 544 20.16 60.06 -17.17
CA ASP A 544 19.76 60.73 -18.41
C ASP A 544 20.93 60.82 -19.43
N VAL A 545 22.17 60.98 -18.95
CA VAL A 545 23.39 60.91 -19.79
C VAL A 545 23.57 59.51 -20.38
N LEU A 546 23.52 58.44 -19.56
CA LEU A 546 23.63 57.06 -20.05
C LEU A 546 22.50 56.72 -21.01
N SER A 547 21.27 57.15 -20.68
CA SER A 547 20.10 56.95 -21.53
C SER A 547 20.29 57.61 -22.90
N SER A 548 20.78 58.85 -22.94
CA SER A 548 21.02 59.55 -24.21
C SER A 548 22.06 58.86 -25.08
N LEU A 549 23.12 58.34 -24.47
CA LEU A 549 24.17 57.60 -25.18
C LEU A 549 23.64 56.29 -25.78
N ILE A 550 22.88 55.53 -25.00
CA ILE A 550 22.27 54.25 -25.44
C ILE A 550 21.27 54.47 -26.58
N HIS A 551 20.57 55.60 -26.59
CA HIS A 551 19.67 55.98 -27.69
C HIS A 551 20.41 56.60 -28.90
N GLY A 552 21.74 56.59 -28.93
CA GLY A 552 22.54 57.13 -30.03
C GLY A 552 22.32 58.62 -30.28
N ARG A 553 22.12 59.43 -29.23
CA ARG A 553 21.83 60.86 -29.37
C ARG A 553 23.12 61.67 -29.41
N ASP A 554 23.22 62.57 -30.38
CA ASP A 554 24.33 63.54 -30.50
C ASP A 554 24.43 64.50 -29.32
N LYS A 555 23.31 64.74 -28.63
CA LYS A 555 23.23 65.56 -27.42
C LYS A 555 22.46 64.85 -26.31
N CYS A 556 22.91 65.06 -25.07
CA CYS A 556 22.20 64.61 -23.88
C CYS A 556 20.83 65.30 -23.76
N LYS A 557 19.77 64.50 -23.62
CA LYS A 557 18.38 64.96 -23.50
C LYS A 557 17.71 64.24 -22.33
N TYR A 558 16.80 64.93 -21.65
CA TYR A 558 15.91 64.30 -20.70
C TYR A 558 14.89 63.38 -21.40
N VAL A 559 14.14 62.61 -20.60
CA VAL A 559 13.04 61.75 -21.08
C VAL A 559 11.99 62.50 -21.91
N ASN A 560 11.72 63.76 -21.60
CA ASN A 560 10.78 64.62 -22.36
C ASN A 560 11.38 65.19 -23.66
N ASN A 561 12.58 64.76 -24.05
CA ASN A 561 13.36 65.20 -25.22
C ASN A 561 13.89 66.64 -25.18
N SER A 562 13.81 67.37 -24.05
CA SER A 562 14.52 68.66 -23.94
C SER A 562 16.03 68.45 -23.70
N GLU A 563 16.86 69.32 -24.25
CA GLU A 563 18.32 69.27 -24.08
C GLU A 563 18.72 69.50 -22.62
N MET A 564 19.71 68.75 -22.14
CA MET A 564 20.26 68.90 -20.79
C MET A 564 21.25 70.09 -20.74
N PRO A 565 21.24 70.91 -19.68
CA PRO A 565 22.26 71.93 -19.46
C PRO A 565 23.65 71.32 -19.27
N GLN A 566 24.69 72.01 -19.74
CA GLN A 566 26.08 71.52 -19.66
C GLN A 566 26.53 71.20 -18.23
N ALA A 567 26.08 71.97 -17.23
CA ALA A 567 26.39 71.73 -15.83
C ALA A 567 25.84 70.38 -15.32
N GLU A 568 24.65 69.99 -15.77
CA GLU A 568 24.04 68.71 -15.41
C GLU A 568 24.71 67.55 -16.15
N ILE A 569 25.07 67.74 -17.42
CA ILE A 569 25.86 66.76 -18.18
C ILE A 569 27.19 66.48 -17.48
N GLN A 570 27.91 67.52 -17.04
CA GLN A 570 29.18 67.38 -16.31
C GLN A 570 28.99 66.65 -14.98
N LYS A 571 27.91 66.96 -14.25
CA LYS A 571 27.57 66.26 -13.00
C LYS A 571 27.30 64.78 -13.24
N GLY A 572 26.49 64.45 -14.26
CA GLY A 572 26.21 63.07 -14.66
C GLY A 572 27.47 62.31 -15.08
N CYS A 573 28.32 62.91 -15.92
CA CYS A 573 29.59 62.32 -16.33
C CYS A 573 30.54 62.10 -15.14
N THR A 574 30.59 63.02 -14.18
CA THR A 574 31.42 62.87 -12.97
C THR A 574 30.97 61.69 -12.12
N GLU A 575 29.66 61.48 -12.02
CA GLU A 575 29.08 60.34 -11.31
C GLU A 575 29.39 59.01 -12.04
N ILE A 576 29.21 58.95 -13.36
CA ILE A 576 29.55 57.78 -14.18
C ILE A 576 31.06 57.43 -14.05
N LYS A 577 31.94 58.44 -14.03
CA LYS A 577 33.39 58.25 -13.90
C LYS A 577 33.83 57.62 -12.58
N LYS A 578 32.98 57.59 -11.55
CA LYS A 578 33.25 56.83 -10.31
C LYS A 578 33.24 55.33 -10.56
N TRP A 579 32.53 54.89 -11.59
CA TRP A 579 32.39 53.50 -11.98
C TRP A 579 33.24 53.14 -13.20
N ILE A 580 33.29 54.05 -14.19
CA ILE A 580 33.97 53.87 -15.47
C ILE A 580 34.90 55.07 -15.69
N GLN A 581 36.15 54.95 -15.23
CA GLN A 581 37.07 56.11 -15.13
C GLN A 581 37.33 56.82 -16.47
N ASN A 582 37.35 56.07 -17.57
CA ASN A 582 37.61 56.54 -18.93
C ASN A 582 36.33 56.92 -19.70
N PHE A 583 35.19 57.12 -19.03
CA PHE A 583 33.95 57.51 -19.71
C PHE A 583 34.05 58.90 -20.36
N ASP A 584 33.82 58.97 -21.66
CA ASP A 584 33.67 60.21 -22.43
C ASP A 584 32.47 60.08 -23.38
N TYR A 585 31.48 60.96 -23.23
CA TYR A 585 30.23 60.86 -23.99
C TYR A 585 30.47 61.06 -25.49
N ASP A 586 31.23 62.09 -25.88
CA ASP A 586 31.41 62.47 -27.28
C ASP A 586 32.29 61.46 -28.01
N GLU A 587 33.28 60.87 -27.32
CA GLU A 587 34.10 59.79 -27.86
C GLU A 587 33.29 58.52 -28.09
N LEU A 588 32.52 58.09 -27.08
CA LEU A 588 31.70 56.88 -27.16
C LEU A 588 30.57 57.04 -28.19
N TYR A 589 29.93 58.20 -28.26
CA TYR A 589 28.90 58.49 -29.27
C TYR A 589 29.47 58.35 -30.69
N ARG A 590 30.63 58.95 -30.97
CA ARG A 590 31.23 58.93 -32.31
C ARG A 590 31.79 57.57 -32.69
N ASN A 591 32.50 56.92 -31.78
CA ASN A 591 33.34 55.76 -32.12
C ASN A 591 32.72 54.42 -31.75
N VAL A 592 31.73 54.37 -30.84
CA VAL A 592 31.16 53.12 -30.32
C VAL A 592 29.67 53.00 -30.60
N TYR A 593 28.87 54.02 -30.25
CA TYR A 593 27.40 54.00 -30.41
C TYR A 593 26.99 54.41 -31.84
N ASN A 594 27.55 53.73 -32.83
CA ASN A 594 27.18 53.83 -34.24
C ASN A 594 26.89 52.43 -34.79
N GLU A 595 26.17 52.38 -35.91
CA GLU A 595 25.68 51.13 -36.51
C GLU A 595 26.80 50.15 -36.85
N GLU A 596 27.86 50.60 -37.53
CA GLU A 596 28.98 49.76 -37.96
C GLU A 596 29.69 49.13 -36.77
N LYS A 597 30.04 49.93 -35.75
CA LYS A 597 30.78 49.42 -34.59
C LYS A 597 29.95 48.51 -33.71
N LEU A 598 28.67 48.80 -33.51
CA LEU A 598 27.79 47.94 -32.70
C LEU A 598 27.54 46.59 -33.39
N ALA A 599 27.41 46.57 -34.72
CA ALA A 599 27.34 45.33 -35.49
C ALA A 599 28.65 44.51 -35.40
N GLU A 600 29.81 45.15 -35.55
CA GLU A 600 31.12 44.50 -35.37
C GLU A 600 31.25 43.88 -33.97
N LEU A 601 30.89 44.64 -32.92
CA LEU A 601 30.93 44.15 -31.54
C LEU A 601 29.95 42.98 -31.32
N TYR A 602 28.77 43.01 -31.94
CA TYR A 602 27.80 41.92 -31.85
C TYR A 602 28.35 40.61 -32.41
N PHE A 603 28.96 40.63 -33.60
CA PHE A 603 29.52 39.42 -34.21
C PHE A 603 30.80 38.91 -33.50
N ALA A 604 31.51 39.80 -32.79
CA ALA A 604 32.66 39.41 -31.97
C ALA A 604 32.26 38.81 -30.61
N GLU A 605 31.04 39.06 -30.12
CA GLU A 605 30.55 38.57 -28.84
C GLU A 605 30.06 37.11 -28.95
N THR A 606 30.45 36.30 -27.99
CA THR A 606 30.11 34.86 -27.93
C THR A 606 29.08 34.54 -26.87
N ASN A 607 28.86 35.44 -25.92
CA ASN A 607 27.88 35.27 -24.86
C ASN A 607 26.49 35.76 -25.29
N ASP A 608 25.50 34.88 -25.22
CA ASP A 608 24.13 35.14 -25.72
C ASP A 608 23.45 36.31 -24.99
N TYR A 609 23.69 36.45 -23.69
CA TYR A 609 23.12 37.54 -22.88
C TYR A 609 23.75 38.89 -23.25
N LEU A 610 25.07 38.92 -23.46
CA LEU A 610 25.79 40.12 -23.86
C LEU A 610 25.47 40.52 -25.31
N LYS A 611 25.31 39.56 -26.22
CA LYS A 611 24.81 39.80 -27.58
C LYS A 611 23.52 40.60 -27.60
N ILE A 612 22.53 40.23 -26.78
CA ILE A 612 21.26 40.96 -26.68
C ILE A 612 21.49 42.40 -26.23
N GLN A 613 22.45 42.63 -25.34
CA GLN A 613 22.73 43.99 -24.91
C GLN A 613 23.31 44.86 -26.04
N LEU A 614 24.17 44.29 -26.88
CA LEU A 614 24.70 44.97 -28.07
C LEU A 614 23.60 45.20 -29.10
N PHE A 615 22.76 44.18 -29.30
CA PHE A 615 21.61 44.28 -30.19
C PHE A 615 20.63 45.37 -29.76
N ARG A 616 20.36 45.49 -28.45
CA ARG A 616 19.52 46.55 -27.89
C ARG A 616 20.04 47.94 -28.25
N ALA A 617 21.34 48.17 -28.09
CA ALA A 617 21.98 49.44 -28.43
C ALA A 617 21.91 49.69 -29.95
N LEU A 618 22.20 48.67 -30.76
CA LEU A 618 22.12 48.77 -32.22
C LEU A 618 20.70 49.13 -32.67
N PHE A 619 19.69 48.49 -32.10
CA PHE A 619 18.28 48.72 -32.42
C PHE A 619 17.79 50.13 -32.05
N GLU A 620 18.37 50.76 -31.03
CA GLU A 620 18.10 52.17 -30.72
C GLU A 620 18.75 53.12 -31.72
N VAL A 621 19.98 52.82 -32.15
CA VAL A 621 20.73 53.64 -33.14
C VAL A 621 20.13 53.50 -34.54
N ASN A 622 19.81 52.27 -34.96
CA ASN A 622 19.16 51.97 -36.23
C ASN A 622 17.91 51.09 -36.03
N PRO A 623 16.73 51.71 -35.84
CA PRO A 623 15.52 50.94 -35.52
C PRO A 623 14.92 50.22 -36.74
N SER A 624 14.79 48.90 -36.64
CA SER A 624 14.13 48.07 -37.66
C SER A 624 12.61 48.00 -37.48
N ARG A 625 11.85 48.17 -38.58
CA ARG A 625 10.38 48.05 -38.55
C ARG A 625 9.93 46.61 -38.30
N GLU A 626 10.61 45.63 -38.88
CA GLU A 626 10.28 44.20 -38.74
C GLU A 626 10.34 43.74 -37.29
N ILE A 627 11.36 44.18 -36.55
CA ILE A 627 11.54 43.84 -35.14
C ILE A 627 10.62 44.69 -34.24
N LYS A 628 10.36 45.95 -34.59
CA LYS A 628 9.42 46.81 -33.83
C LYS A 628 8.00 46.26 -33.78
N GLU A 629 7.60 45.46 -34.76
CA GLU A 629 6.28 44.84 -34.83
C GLU A 629 6.22 43.48 -34.10
N GLU A 630 7.35 42.97 -33.61
CA GLU A 630 7.44 41.72 -32.83
C GLU A 630 7.54 42.00 -31.32
N ASP A 631 6.39 42.24 -30.68
CA ASP A 631 6.28 42.65 -29.27
C ASP A 631 7.04 41.72 -28.30
N VAL A 632 7.08 40.41 -28.56
CA VAL A 632 7.77 39.43 -27.70
C VAL A 632 9.29 39.63 -27.75
N LEU A 633 9.84 39.81 -28.94
CA LEU A 633 11.27 40.01 -29.14
C LEU A 633 11.71 41.34 -28.50
N VAL A 634 10.95 42.41 -28.75
CA VAL A 634 11.18 43.74 -28.18
C VAL A 634 11.18 43.71 -26.65
N LYS A 635 10.29 42.92 -26.04
CA LYS A 635 10.26 42.77 -24.58
C LYS A 635 11.57 42.19 -24.03
N PHE A 636 12.04 41.04 -24.53
CA PHE A 636 13.30 40.43 -24.07
C PHE A 636 14.51 41.34 -24.30
N ILE A 637 14.52 42.05 -25.43
CA ILE A 637 15.53 43.04 -25.75
C ILE A 637 15.55 44.16 -24.68
N ASN A 638 14.38 44.68 -24.28
CA ASN A 638 14.27 45.73 -23.27
C ASN A 638 14.66 45.28 -21.85
N GLU A 639 14.28 44.07 -21.44
CA GLU A 639 14.59 43.50 -20.11
C GLU A 639 16.11 43.44 -19.82
N SER A 640 16.95 43.38 -20.88
CA SER A 640 18.41 43.38 -20.73
C SER A 640 18.97 44.72 -20.19
N TYR A 641 18.24 45.83 -20.36
CA TYR A 641 18.64 47.19 -19.94
C TYR A 641 17.79 47.77 -18.81
N HIS A 642 16.67 47.14 -18.49
CA HIS A 642 15.64 47.66 -17.59
C HIS A 642 15.23 46.67 -16.49
N ILE A 643 14.65 47.20 -15.41
CA ILE A 643 13.94 46.44 -14.36
C ILE A 643 12.49 46.24 -14.81
N GLU A 644 12.07 44.99 -15.03
CA GLU A 644 10.67 44.71 -15.35
C GLU A 644 10.06 43.55 -14.52
N ASN A 645 10.85 42.55 -14.08
CA ASN A 645 10.33 41.40 -13.33
C ASN A 645 11.41 40.82 -12.40
N ASP A 646 11.70 41.51 -11.30
CA ASP A 646 12.96 41.25 -10.59
C ASP A 646 12.82 40.62 -9.20
N TYR A 647 13.46 39.46 -9.05
CA TYR A 647 13.79 38.89 -7.74
C TYR A 647 14.92 39.71 -7.11
N ALA A 648 14.94 39.82 -5.78
CA ALA A 648 16.05 40.49 -5.08
C ALA A 648 17.40 39.79 -5.31
N TYR A 649 17.36 38.48 -5.62
CA TYR A 649 18.51 37.63 -5.92
C TYR A 649 18.39 37.05 -7.33
N TYR A 650 19.51 36.96 -8.02
CA TYR A 650 19.61 36.37 -9.34
C TYR A 650 20.72 35.34 -9.43
N LEU A 651 20.51 34.37 -10.31
CA LEU A 651 21.58 33.57 -10.88
C LEU A 651 22.42 34.45 -11.81
N ASP A 652 23.74 34.29 -11.78
CA ASP A 652 24.70 35.05 -12.60
C ASP A 652 24.32 34.98 -14.10
N MET A 653 23.76 36.08 -14.61
CA MET A 653 23.13 36.12 -15.93
C MET A 653 24.13 35.93 -17.06
N VAL A 654 25.36 36.44 -16.88
CA VAL A 654 26.44 36.32 -17.86
C VAL A 654 26.99 34.90 -17.85
N LYS A 655 27.21 34.31 -16.67
CA LYS A 655 27.72 32.94 -16.57
C LYS A 655 26.71 31.92 -17.10
N PHE A 656 25.42 32.05 -16.81
CA PHE A 656 24.44 31.01 -17.13
C PHE A 656 23.63 31.29 -18.41
N GLU A 657 23.74 32.48 -18.99
CA GLU A 657 23.11 32.84 -20.26
C GLU A 657 21.61 32.49 -20.27
N THR A 658 20.86 33.05 -19.33
CA THR A 658 19.46 32.68 -19.04
C THR A 658 18.46 33.08 -20.14
N VAL A 659 18.94 33.47 -21.31
CA VAL A 659 18.13 33.91 -22.44
C VAL A 659 17.59 32.67 -23.16
N PRO A 660 16.29 32.65 -23.52
CA PRO A 660 15.75 31.58 -24.34
C PRO A 660 16.42 31.50 -25.72
N GLU A 661 16.78 30.28 -26.13
CA GLU A 661 17.47 30.03 -27.41
C GLU A 661 16.75 30.62 -28.63
N TYR A 662 15.42 30.52 -28.69
CA TYR A 662 14.65 31.01 -29.83
C TYR A 662 14.75 32.54 -29.99
N ILE A 663 14.97 33.28 -28.90
CA ILE A 663 15.19 34.73 -28.92
C ILE A 663 16.56 35.03 -29.52
N VAL A 664 17.60 34.34 -29.04
CA VAL A 664 18.97 34.50 -29.55
C VAL A 664 19.00 34.21 -31.05
N LYS A 665 18.39 33.09 -31.46
CA LYS A 665 18.33 32.69 -32.86
C LYS A 665 17.60 33.71 -33.74
N ALA A 666 16.46 34.25 -33.30
CA ALA A 666 15.74 35.26 -34.06
C ALA A 666 16.58 36.53 -34.28
N ILE A 667 17.36 36.94 -33.26
CA ILE A 667 18.26 38.08 -33.36
C ILE A 667 19.46 37.75 -34.26
N ASP A 668 20.09 36.59 -34.09
CA ASP A 668 21.20 36.14 -34.95
C ASP A 668 20.77 36.07 -36.42
N ASP A 669 19.61 35.46 -36.72
CA ASP A 669 19.05 35.39 -38.09
C ASP A 669 18.82 36.79 -38.68
N TYR A 670 18.32 37.74 -37.87
CA TYR A 670 18.17 39.14 -38.29
C TYR A 670 19.53 39.81 -38.56
N MET A 671 20.50 39.61 -37.66
CA MET A 671 21.82 40.20 -37.75
C MET A 671 22.58 39.68 -38.96
N GLU A 672 22.59 38.37 -39.19
CA GLU A 672 23.21 37.77 -40.37
C GLU A 672 22.58 38.26 -41.66
N ARG A 673 21.25 38.35 -41.72
CA ARG A 673 20.55 38.83 -42.93
C ARG A 673 20.82 40.30 -43.23
N THR A 674 20.99 41.13 -42.20
CA THR A 674 21.07 42.61 -42.34
C THR A 674 22.52 43.10 -42.42
N TYR A 675 23.45 42.44 -41.71
CA TYR A 675 24.81 42.90 -41.48
C TYR A 675 25.90 41.90 -41.92
N SER A 676 25.57 40.89 -42.73
CA SER A 676 26.48 39.80 -43.19
C SER A 676 27.81 40.22 -43.85
N ASN A 677 27.99 41.51 -44.17
CA ASN A 677 29.20 42.06 -44.81
C ASN A 677 30.03 42.98 -43.89
N VAL A 678 29.62 43.13 -42.63
CA VAL A 678 30.38 43.79 -41.54
C VAL A 678 31.11 42.71 -40.77
#